data_AF-D8LM14-F1
#
_entry.id   AF-D8LM14-F1
#
_cell.length_a   1.000
_cell.length_b   1.000
_cell.length_c   1.000
_cell.angle_alpha   90.00
_cell.angle_beta   90.00
_cell.angle_gamma   90.00
#
_symmetry.space_group_name_H-M   'P 1'
#
loop_
_entity.id
_entity.type
_entity.pdbx_description
1 polymer ?
#
loop_
_entity_poly.entity_id
_entity_poly.type
_entity_poly.pdbx_seq_one_letter_code
_entity_poly.pdbx_strand_id
1 'polypeptide(L)'
;MMSSPGRSSRLPGLPVSEISLFRRTSPAAAPLLITHRSHLLSSRALSLSPHHAAAEQAHRIDHDDLDAPVRRGCLSRCAGLQLRGAFLCRPAHGRDRQDEGGSLGQAEGEKITRAFEYGLEHRLPVVVQCRSGGARMQEGTMSLMQMAKVSVAVDALRREGVPFVSVLSDPTYGGVSASYAMQADVRVAVGSARIGFAGPAVILNTMFEMDQSKFDVACPENFQSSEYVKAHGQLDLIVEPGEGQDAQEAVEERLQSIVSLLFGSGSEGGKGDPPAPAVPPTKEDMEAALDYTLARKIDRYQAQDVMSEVLEDFIELCGDGKVSDDFCLKGGLARIGGTPVVVMGTVKGHTPGDMQAANYGMPSPAGYRTALRLFQLAERFGLPVVTLVDTCGAWPSFEAERDGQSEAIATNLTAMAGLKVPIVTLIMGEGGSGGALGVGMGNRVGMLSRAYFGVISPEGAASILGRYKDDAHKAEQFPKDCQELATAQQIYANQLKEIGVVDEVIWEPAQGETHEHFPIMAGFDSLAPEERSSAVSAAAAASKPRSRPARPSTKPSKLATFLAEQAIHGERSAHKGRAPQGMTTTPPAIPDVKPTEAAGETAKSVLDAKGPEAMAAWVRQKRGVMVTDTTMRDAHQSLLATRVRTVDLVEGAKLASQLLGNAFSLEMWGGATFDVTYRFLNEDPWERLRQIRAAAPNICLQFVRLAAKNGIDVFRVFDCFNDVEQMRVCIEAVRKAGKVAEVCVCYTSDLQTSSIFTVDYYKGVAKSAAEAGAHMIGIKDMAGLLKPRSAPLLVEAIRSVTDLPIHFHTHATSSCSLATALEMARAGCDVIDFATASMADCTSQPSLNGFLASTEGSEMAPEGTGYLGLEPYDVYWSRVRDMYSPFENGMKSGTARVFDHQIPGGQYSNLMVQCKSMGIWDKWEGVLDMYRDVNNLFGDIVKVTPSSKCVGDLALYLVTRGLKASDVTDPAKKGQVDFPDSVVGLLEGRLGFPHKGFPDEVSKAVLGDKKPLTTRPSAALPPADFAAVKAKLREGKCGQVLGEVTDELVVSSLLYPKVFDDYVNEMDKSSTLLTSLPTPVFWYGLVVGQEFSICPANPADLLKDGDDGDGATEVKIRLERVGPAKKGGMRTVSFTVGGAVQNVEIKDSVSGNDFDGPMAGAGNALEVGSPMPGVVEKVLVEVGSSVSEGEVVAVVSAMKMEVQVKATTAGTVASLAVEEGGKVIEGALIATLKE
;
A
#
# COMPACT_ATOMS: atom_id res chain seq x y z
N MET A 1 -4.73 -23.71 45.95
CA MET A 1 -5.92 -23.24 46.70
C MET A 1 -6.17 -21.82 46.23
N MET A 2 -7.12 -21.63 45.29
CA MET A 2 -8.47 -21.10 45.58
C MET A 2 -8.36 -19.84 46.45
N SER A 3 -8.72 -18.63 46.01
CA SER A 3 -9.93 -18.28 45.26
C SER A 3 -9.97 -16.77 45.01
N SER A 4 -10.48 -16.33 43.85
CA SER A 4 -11.25 -15.07 43.71
C SER A 4 -12.57 -15.17 44.51
N PRO A 5 -13.53 -14.22 44.55
CA PRO A 5 -13.68 -12.83 44.07
C PRO A 5 -14.07 -11.90 45.27
N GLY A 6 -14.42 -10.61 45.24
CA GLY A 6 -15.13 -9.76 44.28
C GLY A 6 -16.61 -9.61 44.66
N ARG A 7 -17.03 -8.39 45.08
CA ARG A 7 -18.24 -7.62 44.69
C ARG A 7 -18.85 -6.76 45.81
N SER A 8 -18.95 -5.46 45.54
CA SER A 8 -20.17 -4.60 45.54
C SER A 8 -19.69 -3.15 45.27
N SER A 9 -20.39 -2.19 44.68
CA SER A 9 -21.58 -2.08 43.85
C SER A 9 -21.74 -0.57 43.51
N ARG A 10 -22.37 -0.25 42.36
CA ARG A 10 -23.12 0.99 42.02
C ARG A 10 -22.36 2.32 41.78
N LEU A 11 -22.40 2.76 40.49
CA LEU A 11 -23.06 3.97 39.92
C LEU A 11 -22.78 5.37 40.55
N PRO A 12 -23.14 6.53 39.92
CA PRO A 12 -23.58 6.84 38.54
C PRO A 12 -22.99 8.17 37.92
N GLY A 13 -23.43 8.53 36.70
CA GLY A 13 -23.58 9.93 36.21
C GLY A 13 -22.44 10.47 35.32
N LEU A 14 -22.63 10.65 33.99
CA LEU A 14 -23.16 11.85 33.27
C LEU A 14 -22.31 13.13 33.47
N PRO A 15 -22.24 14.13 32.54
CA PRO A 15 -22.78 14.25 31.17
C PRO A 15 -21.87 14.98 30.11
N VAL A 16 -22.16 14.76 28.82
CA VAL A 16 -22.55 15.72 27.72
C VAL A 16 -21.60 16.86 27.23
N SER A 17 -21.61 17.06 25.89
CA SER A 17 -21.44 18.31 25.08
C SER A 17 -19.99 18.77 24.75
N GLU A 18 -19.61 19.40 23.62
CA GLU A 18 -20.21 20.35 22.65
C GLU A 18 -19.38 20.33 21.33
N ILE A 19 -19.93 20.29 20.11
CA ILE A 19 -20.39 21.38 19.18
C ILE A 19 -19.38 21.86 18.10
N SER A 20 -19.82 21.65 16.83
CA SER A 20 -19.76 22.47 15.59
C SER A 20 -18.46 23.00 14.98
N LEU A 21 -18.43 23.03 13.65
CA LEU A 21 -18.40 24.26 12.80
C LEU A 21 -18.49 23.83 11.31
N PHE A 22 -19.60 24.10 10.61
CA PHE A 22 -19.94 25.27 9.78
C PHE A 22 -19.60 25.16 8.29
N ARG A 23 -20.64 25.39 7.46
CA ARG A 23 -20.58 25.80 6.04
C ARG A 23 -19.75 27.09 5.88
N ARG A 24 -19.06 27.26 4.75
CA ARG A 24 -19.46 28.23 3.68
C ARG A 24 -18.45 28.39 2.54
N THR A 25 -19.06 28.64 1.36
CA THR A 25 -18.66 29.45 0.19
C THR A 25 -17.68 28.91 -0.87
N SER A 26 -18.24 28.89 -2.08
CA SER A 26 -17.68 28.60 -3.42
C SER A 26 -16.61 29.60 -3.89
N PRO A 27 -15.74 29.19 -4.85
CA PRO A 27 -14.72 30.02 -5.48
C PRO A 27 -15.20 30.71 -6.76
N ALA A 28 -14.49 31.77 -7.15
CA ALA A 28 -14.55 32.35 -8.48
C ALA A 28 -13.14 32.34 -9.09
N ALA A 29 -13.01 31.84 -10.33
CA ALA A 29 -12.31 32.48 -11.45
C ALA A 29 -12.02 31.48 -12.59
N ALA A 30 -12.39 31.91 -13.79
CA ALA A 30 -12.31 31.26 -15.08
C ALA A 30 -10.90 31.42 -15.77
N PRO A 31 -10.66 30.82 -16.96
CA PRO A 31 -9.36 30.35 -17.48
C PRO A 31 -8.79 31.19 -18.65
N LEU A 32 -7.65 30.77 -19.23
CA LEU A 32 -7.26 30.95 -20.66
C LEU A 32 -6.03 30.06 -20.95
N LEU A 33 -5.90 29.18 -21.96
CA LEU A 33 -6.20 29.10 -23.42
C LEU A 33 -4.86 28.91 -24.16
N ILE A 34 -4.77 27.87 -24.99
CA ILE A 34 -3.64 27.57 -25.88
C ILE A 34 -3.75 28.45 -27.13
N THR A 35 -2.64 29.08 -27.53
CA THR A 35 -2.40 29.53 -28.90
C THR A 35 -1.03 29.02 -29.36
N HIS A 36 -0.99 28.21 -30.43
CA HIS A 36 0.24 27.94 -31.17
C HIS A 36 0.10 28.54 -32.58
N ARG A 37 1.04 29.41 -32.96
CA ARG A 37 1.37 29.73 -34.35
C ARG A 37 2.75 29.17 -34.68
N SER A 38 2.87 28.60 -35.88
CA SER A 38 4.04 27.95 -36.45
C SER A 38 4.68 28.82 -37.54
N HIS A 39 6.01 28.71 -37.69
CA HIS A 39 6.85 29.02 -38.87
C HIS A 39 8.28 28.59 -38.46
N LEU A 40 9.15 27.94 -39.24
CA LEU A 40 9.38 27.77 -40.67
C LEU A 40 10.24 26.51 -40.86
N LEU A 41 10.13 25.83 -42.01
CA LEU A 41 11.29 25.36 -42.77
C LEU A 41 10.87 25.14 -44.24
N SER A 42 11.64 25.76 -45.13
CA SER A 42 11.49 25.74 -46.59
C SER A 42 12.44 24.76 -47.24
N SER A 43 11.98 23.96 -48.22
CA SER A 43 12.55 23.91 -49.60
C SER A 43 12.03 22.72 -50.43
N ARG A 44 11.39 23.03 -51.58
CA ARG A 44 11.42 22.42 -52.95
C ARG A 44 11.28 20.89 -53.11
N ALA A 45 10.54 20.30 -54.07
CA ALA A 45 9.71 20.74 -55.20
C ALA A 45 8.96 19.51 -55.83
N LEU A 46 7.99 19.78 -56.73
CA LEU A 46 7.25 18.91 -57.72
C LEU A 46 5.78 18.57 -57.33
N SER A 47 4.76 19.37 -57.70
CA SER A 47 3.91 19.39 -58.95
C SER A 47 2.98 18.15 -59.08
N LEU A 48 1.62 18.16 -59.07
CA LEU A 48 0.62 18.89 -59.88
C LEU A 48 -0.86 18.65 -59.37
N SER A 49 -1.71 19.71 -59.43
CA SER A 49 -3.17 19.84 -59.73
C SER A 49 -4.29 19.03 -58.99
N PRO A 50 -5.61 19.33 -59.18
CA PRO A 50 -6.36 20.49 -58.68
C PRO A 50 -7.63 20.08 -57.88
N HIS A 51 -7.60 20.17 -56.54
CA HIS A 51 -8.80 20.08 -55.67
C HIS A 51 -8.86 21.20 -54.59
N HIS A 52 -8.12 22.29 -54.80
CA HIS A 52 -7.97 23.39 -53.84
C HIS A 52 -9.03 24.50 -53.95
N ALA A 53 -10.31 24.15 -54.12
CA ALA A 53 -11.40 25.14 -54.10
C ALA A 53 -12.44 24.89 -52.99
N ALA A 54 -12.41 23.75 -52.28
CA ALA A 54 -13.32 23.46 -51.16
C ALA A 54 -12.64 23.53 -49.76
N ALA A 55 -11.31 23.62 -49.70
CA ALA A 55 -10.54 23.62 -48.46
C ALA A 55 -10.24 25.03 -47.89
N GLU A 56 -10.46 26.10 -48.67
CA GLU A 56 -10.17 27.48 -48.21
C GLU A 56 -11.28 28.09 -47.32
N GLN A 57 -12.45 27.45 -47.19
CA GLN A 57 -13.52 27.94 -46.32
C GLN A 57 -13.46 27.38 -44.88
N ALA A 58 -12.59 26.40 -44.60
CA ALA A 58 -12.49 25.72 -43.30
C ALA A 58 -11.33 26.20 -42.40
N HIS A 59 -10.52 27.17 -42.84
CA HIS A 59 -9.29 27.59 -42.14
C HIS A 59 -9.30 29.01 -41.54
N ARG A 60 -10.47 29.61 -41.35
CA ARG A 60 -10.62 30.81 -40.50
C ARG A 60 -11.59 30.53 -39.35
N ILE A 61 -11.09 29.87 -38.32
CA ILE A 61 -11.61 30.06 -36.97
C ILE A 61 -10.64 31.07 -36.34
N ASP A 62 -11.00 32.35 -36.38
CA ASP A 62 -10.23 33.40 -35.72
C ASP A 62 -10.24 33.14 -34.20
N HIS A 63 -9.10 33.30 -33.55
CA HIS A 63 -8.99 33.15 -32.09
C HIS A 63 -9.88 34.14 -31.32
N ASP A 64 -10.28 35.26 -31.95
CA ASP A 64 -11.20 36.25 -31.39
C ASP A 64 -12.70 35.86 -31.53
N ASP A 65 -13.05 34.90 -32.39
CA ASP A 65 -14.43 34.39 -32.55
C ASP A 65 -14.80 33.28 -31.55
N LEU A 66 -13.83 32.81 -30.76
CA LEU A 66 -14.03 31.81 -29.70
C LEU A 66 -14.24 32.44 -28.30
N ASP A 67 -13.83 33.70 -28.10
CA ASP A 67 -14.03 34.45 -26.84
C ASP A 67 -15.29 35.33 -26.86
N ALA A 68 -15.82 35.68 -28.04
CA ALA A 68 -17.03 36.51 -28.16
C ALA A 68 -18.35 35.80 -27.79
N PRO A 69 -18.61 34.51 -28.08
CA PRO A 69 -19.88 33.86 -27.73
C PRO A 69 -20.06 33.58 -26.24
N VAL A 70 -18.95 33.43 -25.50
CA VAL A 70 -18.92 33.17 -24.04
C VAL A 70 -19.08 34.47 -23.24
N ARG A 71 -18.65 35.63 -23.78
CA ARG A 71 -18.75 36.95 -23.13
C ARG A 71 -19.82 37.89 -23.68
N ARG A 72 -20.36 37.68 -24.88
CA ARG A 72 -21.47 38.46 -25.46
C ARG A 72 -22.51 37.55 -26.10
N GLY A 73 -23.54 37.19 -25.33
CA GLY A 73 -24.89 36.98 -25.87
C GLY A 73 -25.11 35.92 -26.96
N CYS A 74 -24.29 34.86 -27.04
CA CYS A 74 -24.61 33.70 -27.89
C CYS A 74 -24.97 32.43 -27.09
N LEU A 75 -24.95 32.50 -25.76
CA LEU A 75 -25.72 31.59 -24.89
C LEU A 75 -27.21 31.97 -24.85
N SER A 76 -27.59 33.18 -25.27
CA SER A 76 -28.99 33.62 -25.32
C SER A 76 -29.77 33.16 -26.56
N ARG A 77 -29.17 32.34 -27.45
CA ARG A 77 -29.92 31.58 -28.49
C ARG A 77 -29.98 30.08 -28.23
N CYS A 78 -29.37 29.61 -27.14
CA CYS A 78 -29.70 28.32 -26.52
C CYS A 78 -30.56 28.55 -25.26
N ALA A 79 -31.28 29.68 -25.20
CA ALA A 79 -32.19 30.03 -24.13
C ALA A 79 -33.44 29.15 -24.19
N GLY A 80 -33.57 28.31 -23.17
CA GLY A 80 -34.73 27.48 -22.87
C GLY A 80 -34.27 26.36 -21.96
N LEU A 81 -33.77 26.74 -20.76
CA LEU A 81 -33.55 25.92 -19.57
C LEU A 81 -32.79 26.74 -18.52
N GLN A 82 -33.50 27.40 -17.61
CA GLN A 82 -32.89 27.89 -16.36
C GLN A 82 -32.84 26.73 -15.35
N LEU A 83 -32.03 25.70 -15.60
CA LEU A 83 -31.65 24.77 -14.51
C LEU A 83 -30.76 25.55 -13.56
N ARG A 84 -31.32 26.03 -12.43
CA ARG A 84 -30.54 26.75 -11.41
C ARG A 84 -29.38 25.85 -10.94
N GLY A 85 -28.17 26.16 -11.39
CA GLY A 85 -26.95 25.49 -10.94
C GLY A 85 -26.46 24.31 -11.79
N ALA A 86 -26.96 24.08 -13.01
CA ALA A 86 -26.43 23.06 -13.95
C ALA A 86 -26.10 23.65 -15.33
N PHE A 87 -25.10 23.09 -16.02
CA PHE A 87 -24.70 23.48 -17.37
C PHE A 87 -25.34 22.55 -18.41
N LEU A 88 -26.21 23.08 -19.27
CA LEU A 88 -26.83 22.33 -20.37
C LEU A 88 -26.09 22.55 -21.69
N CYS A 89 -25.56 21.48 -22.27
CA CYS A 89 -24.97 21.49 -23.61
C CYS A 89 -25.97 20.95 -24.65
N ARG A 90 -26.40 21.82 -25.58
CA ARG A 90 -27.12 21.43 -26.80
C ARG A 90 -26.20 21.64 -28.01
N PRO A 91 -25.66 20.59 -28.65
CA PRO A 91 -24.89 20.76 -29.88
C PRO A 91 -25.81 21.31 -30.99
N ALA A 92 -25.59 22.58 -31.38
CA ALA A 92 -26.38 23.25 -32.41
C ALA A 92 -26.27 22.51 -33.75
N HIS A 93 -27.41 22.13 -34.33
CA HIS A 93 -27.50 21.53 -35.65
C HIS A 93 -27.38 22.62 -36.72
N GLY A 94 -26.61 22.35 -37.77
CA GLY A 94 -26.62 23.19 -38.97
C GLY A 94 -28.04 23.34 -39.51
N ARG A 95 -28.42 24.55 -39.92
CA ARG A 95 -29.63 24.77 -40.70
C ARG A 95 -29.44 24.05 -42.04
N ASP A 96 -29.96 22.84 -42.15
CA ASP A 96 -30.70 22.33 -43.31
C ASP A 96 -31.08 20.86 -43.06
N ARG A 97 -32.37 20.57 -43.21
CA ARG A 97 -33.09 19.28 -43.08
C ARG A 97 -33.38 18.79 -41.67
N GLN A 98 -34.67 18.83 -41.30
CA GLN A 98 -35.23 18.29 -40.05
C GLN A 98 -35.12 16.74 -39.92
N ASP A 99 -34.66 16.04 -40.97
CA ASP A 99 -34.70 14.58 -41.06
C ASP A 99 -33.31 13.88 -41.06
N GLU A 100 -32.19 14.61 -41.02
CA GLU A 100 -30.85 14.03 -40.99
C GLU A 100 -30.29 14.10 -39.56
N GLY A 101 -30.39 13.01 -38.79
CA GLY A 101 -29.88 12.95 -37.41
C GLY A 101 -28.43 13.43 -37.32
N GLY A 102 -28.12 14.37 -36.42
CA GLY A 102 -26.83 15.07 -36.35
C GLY A 102 -25.61 14.15 -36.25
N SER A 103 -24.39 14.66 -36.49
CA SER A 103 -23.15 13.86 -36.38
C SER A 103 -22.09 14.54 -35.52
N LEU A 104 -21.31 13.75 -34.77
CA LEU A 104 -20.20 14.23 -33.96
C LEU A 104 -18.99 14.55 -34.84
N GLY A 105 -18.83 15.82 -35.24
CA GLY A 105 -17.62 16.33 -35.90
C GLY A 105 -16.61 16.90 -34.92
N GLN A 106 -15.48 17.40 -35.41
CA GLN A 106 -14.43 18.08 -34.64
C GLN A 106 -14.98 19.26 -33.85
N ALA A 107 -15.84 20.08 -34.48
CA ALA A 107 -16.40 21.26 -33.85
C ALA A 107 -17.37 20.91 -32.72
N GLU A 108 -18.21 19.89 -32.91
CA GLU A 108 -19.14 19.40 -31.89
C GLU A 108 -18.38 18.72 -30.74
N GLY A 109 -17.37 17.89 -31.04
CA GLY A 109 -16.49 17.28 -30.04
C GLY A 109 -15.74 18.30 -29.19
N GLU A 110 -15.23 19.38 -29.80
CA GLU A 110 -14.59 20.49 -29.09
C GLU A 110 -15.57 21.20 -28.14
N LYS A 111 -16.79 21.49 -28.60
CA LYS A 111 -17.83 22.16 -27.79
C LYS A 111 -18.21 21.33 -26.57
N ILE A 112 -18.39 20.02 -26.75
CA ILE A 112 -18.78 19.12 -25.67
C ILE A 112 -17.61 18.94 -24.69
N THR A 113 -16.39 18.80 -25.19
CA THR A 113 -15.18 18.76 -24.33
C THR A 113 -15.10 19.99 -23.44
N ARG A 114 -15.24 21.19 -24.04
CA ARG A 114 -15.24 22.46 -23.29
C ARG A 114 -16.39 22.56 -22.30
N ALA A 115 -17.55 21.97 -22.59
CA ALA A 115 -18.66 21.91 -21.64
C ALA A 115 -18.31 21.10 -20.39
N PHE A 116 -17.65 19.95 -20.56
CA PHE A 116 -17.15 19.14 -19.44
C PHE A 116 -16.02 19.84 -18.68
N GLU A 117 -15.05 20.43 -19.38
CA GLU A 117 -13.97 21.23 -18.76
C GLU A 117 -14.54 22.42 -17.98
N TYR A 118 -15.55 23.10 -18.52
CA TYR A 118 -16.22 24.21 -17.85
C TYR A 118 -16.99 23.74 -16.61
N GLY A 119 -17.74 22.63 -16.73
CA GLY A 119 -18.42 21.99 -15.62
C GLY A 119 -17.44 21.58 -14.52
N LEU A 120 -16.29 21.04 -14.87
CA LEU A 120 -15.23 20.68 -13.94
C LEU A 120 -14.62 21.91 -13.24
N GLU A 121 -14.22 22.92 -14.02
CA GLU A 121 -13.61 24.16 -13.52
C GLU A 121 -14.53 24.88 -12.52
N HIS A 122 -15.83 24.91 -12.80
CA HIS A 122 -16.82 25.61 -11.99
C HIS A 122 -17.56 24.70 -11.00
N ARG A 123 -17.22 23.41 -10.98
CA ARG A 123 -17.92 22.34 -10.25
C ARG A 123 -19.43 22.40 -10.48
N LEU A 124 -19.87 22.53 -11.72
CA LEU A 124 -21.27 22.53 -12.11
C LEU A 124 -21.65 21.16 -12.69
N PRO A 125 -22.79 20.57 -12.26
CA PRO A 125 -23.40 19.44 -12.94
C PRO A 125 -23.52 19.69 -14.43
N VAL A 126 -23.10 18.72 -15.24
CA VAL A 126 -23.16 18.79 -16.70
C VAL A 126 -24.34 17.96 -17.18
N VAL A 127 -25.18 18.56 -18.04
CA VAL A 127 -26.25 17.86 -18.75
C VAL A 127 -25.99 17.94 -20.24
N VAL A 128 -25.95 16.80 -20.92
CA VAL A 128 -25.75 16.75 -22.38
C VAL A 128 -26.95 16.13 -23.06
N GLN A 129 -27.59 16.89 -23.96
CA GLN A 129 -28.65 16.37 -24.82
C GLN A 129 -28.04 15.74 -26.07
N CYS A 130 -28.12 14.42 -26.15
CA CYS A 130 -27.59 13.60 -27.22
C CYS A 130 -28.64 13.40 -28.31
N ARG A 131 -28.31 13.83 -29.54
CA ARG A 131 -29.04 13.51 -30.76
C ARG A 131 -28.03 13.35 -31.88
N SER A 132 -27.77 12.12 -32.31
CA SER A 132 -26.81 11.85 -33.37
C SER A 132 -27.01 10.50 -34.08
N GLY A 133 -26.76 10.46 -35.39
CA GLY A 133 -26.58 9.22 -36.16
C GLY A 133 -25.19 8.59 -36.09
N GLY A 134 -24.21 9.23 -35.41
CA GLY A 134 -22.84 8.73 -35.25
C GLY A 134 -21.73 9.76 -35.46
N ALA A 135 -20.50 9.28 -35.66
CA ALA A 135 -19.36 10.13 -36.00
C ALA A 135 -19.49 10.68 -37.44
N ARG A 136 -19.06 11.92 -37.67
CA ARG A 136 -19.11 12.57 -38.98
C ARG A 136 -18.06 12.00 -39.94
N MET A 137 -18.49 11.06 -40.78
CA MET A 137 -17.62 10.34 -41.72
C MET A 137 -16.84 11.25 -42.68
N GLN A 138 -17.40 12.40 -43.07
CA GLN A 138 -16.77 13.37 -43.98
C GLN A 138 -15.49 13.99 -43.37
N GLU A 139 -15.37 13.99 -42.04
CA GLU A 139 -14.19 14.48 -41.31
C GLU A 139 -13.22 13.34 -40.93
N GLY A 140 -13.54 12.10 -41.33
CA GLY A 140 -12.70 10.92 -41.17
C GLY A 140 -12.24 10.66 -39.73
N THR A 141 -10.98 10.25 -39.57
CA THR A 141 -10.39 9.87 -38.28
C THR A 141 -10.47 10.99 -37.24
N MET A 142 -10.45 12.26 -37.64
CA MET A 142 -10.49 13.38 -36.70
C MET A 142 -11.83 13.50 -35.97
N SER A 143 -12.93 13.15 -36.63
CA SER A 143 -14.24 13.04 -35.99
C SER A 143 -14.29 11.84 -35.04
N LEU A 144 -13.71 10.71 -35.42
CA LEU A 144 -13.57 9.54 -34.54
C LEU A 144 -12.79 9.87 -33.26
N MET A 145 -11.69 10.63 -33.38
CA MET A 145 -10.86 11.02 -32.22
C MET A 145 -11.60 11.93 -31.23
N GLN A 146 -12.70 12.59 -31.63
CA GLN A 146 -13.52 13.35 -30.69
C GLN A 146 -14.17 12.46 -29.63
N MET A 147 -14.47 11.20 -29.95
CA MET A 147 -15.02 10.25 -28.97
C MET A 147 -14.06 10.03 -27.81
N ALA A 148 -12.78 9.79 -28.13
CA ALA A 148 -11.73 9.63 -27.12
C ALA A 148 -11.56 10.94 -26.33
N LYS A 149 -11.49 12.08 -27.04
CA LYS A 149 -11.32 13.39 -26.42
C LYS A 149 -12.44 13.72 -25.40
N VAL A 150 -13.70 13.56 -25.80
CA VAL A 150 -14.83 13.85 -24.91
C VAL A 150 -14.90 12.84 -23.77
N SER A 151 -14.58 11.56 -24.01
CA SER A 151 -14.57 10.54 -22.94
C SER A 151 -13.55 10.86 -21.85
N VAL A 152 -12.37 11.38 -22.21
CA VAL A 152 -11.37 11.84 -21.24
C VAL A 152 -11.91 13.02 -20.41
N ALA A 153 -12.67 13.92 -21.03
CA ALA A 153 -13.28 15.05 -20.32
C ALA A 153 -14.41 14.60 -19.37
N VAL A 154 -15.21 13.61 -19.77
CA VAL A 154 -16.22 12.97 -18.90
C VAL A 154 -15.55 12.31 -17.70
N ASP A 155 -14.49 11.55 -17.92
CA ASP A 155 -13.75 10.87 -16.86
C ASP A 155 -13.13 11.86 -15.87
N ALA A 156 -12.49 12.94 -16.36
CA ALA A 156 -11.98 14.01 -15.52
C ALA A 156 -13.07 14.65 -14.64
N LEU A 157 -14.27 14.86 -15.20
CA LEU A 157 -15.43 15.36 -14.47
C LEU A 157 -15.90 14.38 -13.38
N ARG A 158 -15.98 13.08 -13.72
CA ARG A 158 -16.43 12.02 -12.81
C ARG A 158 -15.46 11.74 -11.66
N ARG A 159 -14.14 11.78 -11.89
CA ARG A 159 -13.12 11.61 -10.83
C ARG A 159 -13.20 12.68 -9.76
N GLU A 160 -13.61 13.90 -10.14
CA GLU A 160 -13.80 15.02 -9.22
C GLU A 160 -15.18 15.03 -8.51
N GLY A 161 -16.02 14.02 -8.75
CA GLY A 161 -17.33 13.89 -8.12
C GLY A 161 -18.34 14.95 -8.57
N VAL A 162 -18.22 15.47 -9.79
CA VAL A 162 -19.17 16.43 -10.37
C VAL A 162 -20.20 15.66 -11.21
N PRO A 163 -21.52 15.83 -11.00
CA PRO A 163 -22.53 15.01 -11.68
C PRO A 163 -22.60 15.21 -13.19
N PHE A 164 -22.77 14.13 -13.93
CA PHE A 164 -23.05 14.13 -15.35
C PHE A 164 -24.34 13.36 -15.67
N VAL A 165 -25.29 14.04 -16.30
CA VAL A 165 -26.54 13.46 -16.81
C VAL A 165 -26.58 13.53 -18.34
N SER A 166 -26.92 12.42 -18.97
CA SER A 166 -27.12 12.35 -20.42
C SER A 166 -28.61 12.26 -20.73
N VAL A 167 -29.09 13.08 -21.67
CA VAL A 167 -30.45 13.04 -22.20
C VAL A 167 -30.39 12.50 -23.62
N LEU A 168 -30.90 11.29 -23.85
CA LEU A 168 -30.87 10.59 -25.13
C LEU A 168 -32.16 10.88 -25.90
N SER A 169 -32.01 11.56 -27.03
CA SER A 169 -33.09 11.93 -27.94
C SER A 169 -32.98 11.17 -29.27
N ASP A 170 -34.06 11.12 -30.03
CA ASP A 170 -34.10 10.37 -31.29
C ASP A 170 -33.35 11.09 -32.44
N PRO A 171 -32.46 10.41 -33.17
CA PRO A 171 -31.79 9.15 -32.83
C PRO A 171 -30.50 9.39 -32.01
N THR A 172 -30.03 8.39 -31.26
CA THR A 172 -28.70 8.39 -30.62
C THR A 172 -27.92 7.11 -30.95
N TYR A 173 -27.01 7.19 -31.94
CA TYR A 173 -26.23 6.09 -32.49
C TYR A 173 -24.72 6.38 -32.58
N GLY A 174 -23.97 5.33 -32.90
CA GLY A 174 -22.58 5.37 -33.34
C GLY A 174 -21.62 5.95 -32.31
N GLY A 175 -20.79 6.90 -32.75
CA GLY A 175 -19.75 7.47 -31.90
C GLY A 175 -20.25 8.19 -30.66
N VAL A 176 -21.48 8.72 -30.67
CA VAL A 176 -22.07 9.39 -29.51
C VAL A 176 -22.51 8.38 -28.46
N SER A 177 -23.26 7.34 -28.84
CA SER A 177 -23.65 6.27 -27.91
C SER A 177 -22.45 5.45 -27.41
N ALA A 178 -21.42 5.26 -28.25
CA ALA A 178 -20.18 4.58 -27.87
C ALA A 178 -19.18 5.45 -27.07
N SER A 179 -19.55 6.67 -26.68
CA SER A 179 -18.70 7.55 -25.86
C SER A 179 -19.50 8.19 -24.73
N TYR A 180 -19.54 9.52 -24.66
CA TYR A 180 -20.03 10.27 -23.52
C TYR A 180 -21.50 10.01 -23.21
N ALA A 181 -22.34 9.66 -24.19
CA ALA A 181 -23.78 9.50 -23.94
C ALA A 181 -24.11 8.35 -22.97
N MET A 182 -23.33 7.26 -23.01
CA MET A 182 -23.46 6.10 -22.12
C MET A 182 -22.51 6.15 -20.92
N GLN A 183 -21.62 7.15 -20.84
CA GLN A 183 -20.72 7.37 -19.70
C GLN A 183 -21.34 8.26 -18.62
N ALA A 184 -22.62 8.63 -18.72
CA ALA A 184 -23.30 9.42 -17.69
C ALA A 184 -23.52 8.66 -16.38
N ASP A 185 -23.61 9.42 -15.28
CA ASP A 185 -24.00 8.91 -13.96
C ASP A 185 -25.48 8.52 -13.96
N VAL A 186 -26.31 9.35 -14.62
CA VAL A 186 -27.73 9.10 -14.86
C VAL A 186 -28.05 9.26 -16.36
N ARG A 187 -28.75 8.28 -16.92
CA ARG A 187 -29.13 8.22 -18.34
C ARG A 187 -30.63 8.35 -18.48
N VAL A 188 -31.04 9.49 -19.02
CA VAL A 188 -32.42 9.85 -19.27
C VAL A 188 -32.71 9.72 -20.75
N ALA A 189 -33.80 9.08 -21.16
CA ALA A 189 -34.25 9.07 -22.54
C ALA A 189 -35.58 9.81 -22.70
N VAL A 190 -35.79 10.39 -23.88
CA VAL A 190 -37.11 10.87 -24.31
C VAL A 190 -37.92 9.67 -24.81
N GLY A 191 -39.22 9.63 -24.51
CA GLY A 191 -40.12 8.58 -24.98
C GLY A 191 -40.01 8.27 -26.46
N SER A 192 -40.07 6.99 -26.81
CA SER A 192 -39.89 6.46 -28.17
C SER A 192 -38.57 6.81 -28.89
N ALA A 193 -37.54 7.28 -28.19
CA ALA A 193 -36.27 7.61 -28.83
C ALA A 193 -35.49 6.36 -29.27
N ARG A 194 -34.90 6.38 -30.47
CA ARG A 194 -34.11 5.24 -30.94
C ARG A 194 -32.63 5.37 -30.54
N ILE A 195 -32.13 4.40 -29.80
CA ILE A 195 -30.84 4.43 -29.09
C ILE A 195 -30.11 3.10 -29.32
N GLY A 196 -28.87 3.14 -29.79
CA GLY A 196 -28.08 1.94 -29.98
C GLY A 196 -26.66 2.21 -30.47
N PHE A 197 -25.86 1.19 -30.77
CA PHE A 197 -24.55 1.38 -31.39
C PHE A 197 -24.66 1.60 -32.91
N ALA A 198 -25.21 0.62 -33.63
CA ALA A 198 -25.50 0.73 -35.05
C ALA A 198 -27.01 0.93 -35.26
N GLY A 199 -27.42 1.84 -36.14
CA GLY A 199 -28.84 2.02 -36.44
C GLY A 199 -29.43 0.83 -37.21
N PRO A 200 -30.76 0.62 -37.19
CA PRO A 200 -31.41 -0.55 -37.80
C PRO A 200 -31.07 -0.75 -39.27
N ALA A 201 -31.00 0.34 -40.05
CA ALA A 201 -30.62 0.28 -41.46
C ALA A 201 -29.18 -0.22 -41.69
N VAL A 202 -28.26 0.10 -40.77
CA VAL A 202 -26.87 -0.39 -40.83
C VAL A 202 -26.85 -1.88 -40.54
N ILE A 203 -27.54 -2.32 -39.48
CA ILE A 203 -27.61 -3.73 -39.08
C ILE A 203 -28.26 -4.58 -40.18
N LEU A 204 -29.39 -4.13 -40.73
CA LEU A 204 -30.09 -4.78 -41.83
C LEU A 204 -29.16 -4.98 -43.04
N ASN A 205 -28.38 -3.96 -43.40
CA ASN A 205 -27.46 -4.05 -44.53
C ASN A 205 -26.27 -4.98 -44.24
N THR A 206 -25.62 -4.84 -43.08
CA THR A 206 -24.35 -5.53 -42.81
C THR A 206 -24.50 -6.96 -42.31
N MET A 207 -25.56 -7.26 -41.56
CA MET A 207 -25.75 -8.57 -40.92
C MET A 207 -26.80 -9.42 -41.62
N PHE A 208 -27.74 -8.77 -42.33
CA PHE A 208 -28.88 -9.44 -42.96
C PHE A 208 -28.94 -9.22 -44.47
N GLU A 209 -27.90 -8.64 -45.09
CA GLU A 209 -27.80 -8.46 -46.54
C GLU A 209 -29.02 -7.74 -47.16
N MET A 210 -29.61 -6.77 -46.44
CA MET A 210 -30.84 -6.07 -46.81
C MET A 210 -32.13 -6.93 -46.82
N ASP A 211 -32.09 -8.13 -46.22
CA ASP A 211 -33.25 -9.01 -46.06
C ASP A 211 -34.10 -8.62 -44.83
N GLN A 212 -35.14 -7.82 -45.07
CA GLN A 212 -36.04 -7.35 -44.01
C GLN A 212 -36.72 -8.50 -43.26
N SER A 213 -37.01 -9.62 -43.94
CA SER A 213 -37.71 -10.74 -43.31
C SER A 213 -36.85 -11.43 -42.24
N LYS A 214 -35.54 -11.55 -42.47
CA LYS A 214 -34.61 -12.08 -41.47
C LYS A 214 -34.35 -11.10 -40.34
N PHE A 215 -34.31 -9.81 -40.65
CA PHE A 215 -34.18 -8.75 -39.65
C PHE A 215 -35.37 -8.73 -38.69
N ASP A 216 -36.60 -8.75 -39.20
CA ASP A 216 -37.83 -8.71 -38.38
C ASP A 216 -37.99 -9.98 -37.51
N VAL A 217 -37.41 -11.11 -37.93
CA VAL A 217 -37.37 -12.34 -37.12
C VAL A 217 -36.32 -12.25 -36.00
N ALA A 218 -35.18 -11.59 -36.26
CA ALA A 218 -34.08 -11.51 -35.30
C ALA A 218 -34.18 -10.32 -34.34
N CYS A 219 -34.84 -9.23 -34.75
CA CYS A 219 -34.98 -8.00 -34.01
C CYS A 219 -36.48 -7.73 -33.75
N PRO A 220 -36.91 -7.58 -32.49
CA PRO A 220 -38.31 -7.26 -32.18
C PRO A 220 -38.72 -5.89 -32.71
N GLU A 221 -40.02 -5.65 -32.84
CA GLU A 221 -40.58 -4.41 -33.43
C GLU A 221 -40.13 -3.13 -32.70
N ASN A 222 -39.94 -3.21 -31.37
CA ASN A 222 -39.45 -2.09 -30.54
C ASN A 222 -37.92 -2.09 -30.36
N PHE A 223 -37.16 -2.89 -31.11
CA PHE A 223 -35.70 -2.97 -31.00
C PHE A 223 -35.06 -1.56 -31.08
N GLN A 224 -34.16 -1.28 -30.12
CA GLN A 224 -33.49 0.01 -29.93
C GLN A 224 -34.39 1.19 -29.51
N SER A 225 -35.68 0.99 -29.21
CA SER A 225 -36.49 2.06 -28.59
C SER A 225 -36.04 2.34 -27.16
N SER A 226 -36.32 3.53 -26.63
CA SER A 226 -36.03 3.89 -25.23
C SER A 226 -36.62 2.89 -24.24
N GLU A 227 -37.82 2.37 -24.52
CA GLU A 227 -38.51 1.36 -23.71
C GLU A 227 -37.77 0.03 -23.77
N TYR A 228 -37.33 -0.39 -24.96
CA TYR A 228 -36.51 -1.57 -25.12
C TYR A 228 -35.19 -1.44 -24.36
N VAL A 229 -34.48 -0.32 -24.53
CA VAL A 229 -33.17 -0.12 -23.90
C VAL A 229 -33.29 0.01 -22.36
N LYS A 230 -34.36 0.62 -21.82
CA LYS A 230 -34.65 0.63 -20.38
C LYS A 230 -34.98 -0.78 -19.85
N ALA A 231 -35.82 -1.54 -20.57
CA ALA A 231 -36.17 -2.92 -20.17
C ALA A 231 -34.95 -3.86 -20.15
N HIS A 232 -33.86 -3.51 -20.82
CA HIS A 232 -32.58 -4.24 -20.80
C HIS A 232 -31.52 -3.53 -19.93
N GLY A 233 -31.94 -2.70 -18.97
CA GLY A 233 -31.08 -2.12 -17.92
C GLY A 233 -30.02 -1.13 -18.39
N GLN A 234 -30.12 -0.63 -19.62
CA GLN A 234 -29.15 0.30 -20.21
C GLN A 234 -29.51 1.78 -19.98
N LEU A 235 -30.75 2.06 -19.56
CA LEU A 235 -31.26 3.41 -19.24
C LEU A 235 -31.87 3.42 -17.85
N ASP A 236 -31.74 4.56 -17.18
CA ASP A 236 -32.30 4.76 -15.84
C ASP A 236 -33.77 5.15 -15.91
N LEU A 237 -34.10 6.13 -16.74
CA LEU A 237 -35.44 6.68 -16.83
C LEU A 237 -35.82 7.10 -18.24
N ILE A 238 -37.12 7.01 -18.52
CA ILE A 238 -37.76 7.56 -19.70
C ILE A 238 -38.65 8.70 -19.22
N VAL A 239 -38.56 9.84 -19.89
CA VAL A 239 -39.45 10.98 -19.66
C VAL A 239 -40.49 11.01 -20.76
N GLU A 240 -41.74 10.83 -20.37
CA GLU A 240 -42.92 11.01 -21.20
C GLU A 240 -43.55 12.39 -20.90
N PRO A 241 -43.88 13.21 -21.90
CA PRO A 241 -44.63 14.44 -21.67
C PRO A 241 -46.05 14.17 -21.16
N GLY A 242 -46.52 14.94 -20.18
CA GLY A 242 -47.92 14.93 -19.77
C GLY A 242 -48.86 15.47 -20.85
N GLU A 243 -50.17 15.24 -20.71
CA GLU A 243 -51.18 15.78 -21.64
C GLU A 243 -51.08 17.31 -21.73
N GLY A 244 -50.69 17.84 -22.89
CA GLY A 244 -50.51 19.27 -23.13
C GLY A 244 -49.19 19.88 -22.66
N GLN A 245 -48.29 19.07 -22.09
CA GLN A 245 -46.92 19.48 -21.70
C GLN A 245 -45.95 19.23 -22.86
N ASP A 246 -45.00 20.14 -23.08
CA ASP A 246 -43.96 19.94 -24.08
C ASP A 246 -42.94 18.90 -23.62
N ALA A 247 -42.48 18.03 -24.53
CA ALA A 247 -41.50 16.98 -24.21
C ALA A 247 -40.18 17.53 -23.67
N GLN A 248 -39.78 18.72 -24.11
CA GLN A 248 -38.61 19.38 -23.58
C GLN A 248 -38.86 19.81 -22.13
N GLU A 249 -40.00 20.44 -21.84
CA GLU A 249 -40.43 20.91 -20.50
C GLU A 249 -40.43 19.78 -19.46
N ALA A 250 -40.99 18.63 -19.82
CA ALA A 250 -41.01 17.43 -18.96
C ALA A 250 -39.59 16.94 -18.62
N VAL A 251 -38.66 16.99 -19.59
CA VAL A 251 -37.26 16.62 -19.38
C VAL A 251 -36.58 17.64 -18.45
N GLU A 252 -36.88 18.93 -18.57
CA GLU A 252 -36.31 19.99 -17.73
C GLU A 252 -36.64 19.80 -16.26
N GLU A 253 -37.92 19.53 -15.98
CA GLU A 253 -38.43 19.29 -14.63
C GLU A 253 -37.74 18.09 -13.99
N ARG A 254 -37.62 16.99 -14.75
CA ARG A 254 -37.00 15.76 -14.25
C ARG A 254 -35.49 15.94 -13.98
N LEU A 255 -34.78 16.63 -14.87
CA LEU A 255 -33.35 16.93 -14.69
C LEU A 255 -33.11 17.80 -13.45
N GLN A 256 -34.02 18.74 -13.18
CA GLN A 256 -34.00 19.59 -11.98
C GLN A 256 -33.99 18.74 -10.70
N SER A 257 -34.88 17.75 -10.61
CA SER A 257 -34.96 16.86 -9.45
C SER A 257 -33.71 15.99 -9.30
N ILE A 258 -33.22 15.38 -10.39
CA ILE A 258 -32.01 14.53 -10.38
C ILE A 258 -30.78 15.33 -9.92
N VAL A 259 -30.56 16.50 -10.52
CA VAL A 259 -29.42 17.36 -10.15
C VAL A 259 -29.54 17.83 -8.71
N SER A 260 -30.74 18.15 -8.23
CA SER A 260 -30.99 18.53 -6.83
C SER A 260 -30.61 17.42 -5.84
N LEU A 261 -30.82 16.15 -6.20
CA LEU A 261 -30.48 15.01 -5.36
C LEU A 261 -28.98 14.69 -5.39
N LEU A 262 -28.34 14.80 -6.56
CA LEU A 262 -26.90 14.53 -6.72
C LEU A 262 -25.99 15.67 -6.24
N PHE A 263 -26.49 16.92 -6.28
CA PHE A 263 -25.67 18.13 -6.11
C PHE A 263 -26.20 19.11 -5.06
N GLY A 264 -27.47 19.00 -4.64
CA GLY A 264 -28.09 19.96 -3.74
C GLY A 264 -27.51 19.91 -2.32
N SER A 265 -27.12 21.06 -1.77
CA SER A 265 -26.83 21.18 -0.35
C SER A 265 -28.10 20.90 0.44
N GLY A 266 -28.10 19.92 1.34
CA GLY A 266 -29.22 19.65 2.25
C GLY A 266 -29.78 20.95 2.82
N SER A 267 -31.10 21.15 2.75
CA SER A 267 -31.75 22.33 3.33
C SER A 267 -31.40 22.40 4.83
N GLU A 268 -31.22 23.62 5.37
CA GLU A 268 -31.08 23.80 6.82
C GLU A 268 -32.40 23.40 7.48
N GLY A 269 -32.47 22.17 8.00
CA GLY A 269 -33.61 21.66 8.73
C GLY A 269 -33.31 21.53 10.22
N GLY A 270 -34.03 22.28 11.05
CA GLY A 270 -34.60 21.76 12.30
C GLY A 270 -34.33 22.47 13.65
N LYS A 271 -33.30 22.16 14.48
CA LYS A 271 -33.43 21.65 15.89
C LYS A 271 -34.41 20.46 15.95
N GLY A 272 -34.30 19.37 16.73
CA GLY A 272 -34.14 19.24 18.20
C GLY A 272 -34.70 17.92 18.80
N ASP A 273 -35.67 17.97 19.72
CA ASP A 273 -35.95 16.95 20.75
C ASP A 273 -36.21 15.51 20.25
N PRO A 274 -35.74 14.51 21.02
CA PRO A 274 -35.80 13.10 20.65
C PRO A 274 -37.26 12.59 20.56
N PRO A 275 -37.58 11.69 19.61
CA PRO A 275 -38.85 11.00 19.61
C PRO A 275 -39.03 10.27 20.95
N ALA A 276 -40.26 10.27 21.45
CA ALA A 276 -40.61 9.57 22.68
C ALA A 276 -40.11 8.12 22.58
N PRO A 277 -39.49 7.57 23.65
CA PRO A 277 -38.99 6.20 23.63
C PRO A 277 -40.11 5.26 23.21
N ALA A 278 -39.84 4.43 22.20
CA ALA A 278 -40.76 3.39 21.77
C ALA A 278 -41.24 2.61 23.00
N VAL A 279 -42.55 2.41 23.10
CA VAL A 279 -43.15 1.65 24.21
C VAL A 279 -42.43 0.30 24.27
N PRO A 280 -41.79 -0.05 25.40
CA PRO A 280 -41.07 -1.30 25.49
C PRO A 280 -42.04 -2.46 25.27
N PRO A 281 -41.66 -3.46 24.46
CA PRO A 281 -42.52 -4.58 24.11
C PRO A 281 -42.94 -5.35 25.36
N THR A 282 -44.17 -5.86 25.38
CA THR A 282 -44.57 -6.81 26.41
C THR A 282 -43.91 -8.16 26.16
N LYS A 283 -43.89 -9.03 27.19
CA LYS A 283 -43.39 -10.40 27.03
C LYS A 283 -44.18 -11.19 25.97
N GLU A 284 -45.48 -10.91 25.87
CA GLU A 284 -46.39 -11.50 24.88
C GLU A 284 -46.03 -11.04 23.46
N ASP A 285 -45.64 -9.77 23.27
CA ASP A 285 -45.14 -9.26 21.99
C ASP A 285 -43.83 -9.94 21.57
N MET A 286 -42.94 -10.20 22.53
CA MET A 286 -41.67 -10.89 22.27
C MET A 286 -41.86 -12.37 21.92
N GLU A 287 -42.82 -13.05 22.55
CA GLU A 287 -43.15 -14.45 22.25
C GLU A 287 -43.89 -14.60 20.92
N ALA A 288 -44.80 -13.67 20.59
CA ALA A 288 -45.51 -13.65 19.31
C ALA A 288 -44.61 -13.34 18.11
N ALA A 289 -43.47 -12.68 18.32
CA ALA A 289 -42.48 -12.36 17.28
C ALA A 289 -41.64 -13.57 16.84
N LEU A 290 -41.67 -14.70 17.56
CA LEU A 290 -40.92 -15.92 17.24
C LEU A 290 -41.66 -16.83 16.23
N ASP A 291 -42.23 -16.24 15.19
CA ASP A 291 -42.87 -16.94 14.08
C ASP A 291 -42.39 -16.34 12.77
N TYR A 292 -41.60 -17.12 12.02
CA TYR A 292 -40.95 -16.62 10.81
C TYR A 292 -41.93 -16.48 9.65
N THR A 293 -43.10 -17.15 9.73
CA THR A 293 -44.13 -17.06 8.70
C THR A 293 -44.80 -15.69 8.67
N LEU A 294 -44.71 -14.92 9.77
CA LEU A 294 -45.17 -13.53 9.85
C LEU A 294 -44.39 -12.58 8.92
N ALA A 295 -43.13 -12.92 8.56
CA ALA A 295 -42.32 -12.18 7.60
C ALA A 295 -42.82 -12.31 6.15
N ARG A 296 -43.70 -13.29 5.85
CA ARG A 296 -44.14 -13.64 4.49
C ARG A 296 -45.55 -13.21 4.14
N LYS A 297 -46.22 -12.54 5.07
CA LYS A 297 -47.56 -12.04 4.84
C LYS A 297 -47.56 -11.07 3.66
N ILE A 298 -48.36 -11.36 2.64
CA ILE A 298 -48.41 -10.58 1.39
C ILE A 298 -48.92 -9.15 1.62
N ASP A 299 -49.69 -8.94 2.69
CA ASP A 299 -50.25 -7.67 3.14
C ASP A 299 -49.33 -6.90 4.11
N ARG A 300 -48.14 -7.44 4.44
CA ARG A 300 -47.11 -6.77 5.24
C ARG A 300 -46.51 -5.61 4.45
N TYR A 301 -46.10 -4.56 5.17
CA TYR A 301 -45.32 -3.45 4.64
C TYR A 301 -43.94 -3.91 4.14
N GLN A 302 -43.59 -3.59 2.90
CA GLN A 302 -42.39 -4.03 2.19
C GLN A 302 -41.51 -2.86 1.73
N ALA A 303 -40.35 -3.16 1.17
CA ALA A 303 -39.37 -2.16 0.73
C ALA A 303 -39.95 -1.15 -0.28
N GLN A 304 -40.83 -1.60 -1.20
CA GLN A 304 -41.47 -0.71 -2.18
C GLN A 304 -42.41 0.32 -1.53
N ASP A 305 -43.03 -0.02 -0.40
CA ASP A 305 -43.96 0.88 0.30
C ASP A 305 -43.18 2.00 0.99
N VAL A 306 -42.03 1.67 1.58
CA VAL A 306 -41.10 2.68 2.10
C VAL A 306 -40.63 3.61 0.98
N MET A 307 -40.28 3.05 -0.18
CA MET A 307 -39.82 3.85 -1.31
C MET A 307 -40.89 4.79 -1.86
N SER A 308 -42.17 4.41 -1.81
CA SER A 308 -43.28 5.20 -2.36
C SER A 308 -43.93 6.15 -1.34
N GLU A 309 -43.99 5.78 -0.06
CA GLU A 309 -44.77 6.51 0.96
C GLU A 309 -43.92 7.26 1.98
N VAL A 310 -42.69 6.79 2.26
CA VAL A 310 -41.82 7.35 3.31
C VAL A 310 -40.74 8.26 2.72
N LEU A 311 -40.20 7.89 1.57
CA LEU A 311 -39.12 8.65 0.94
C LEU A 311 -39.64 9.88 0.20
N GLU A 312 -39.00 11.02 0.44
CA GLU A 312 -39.24 12.25 -0.31
C GLU A 312 -38.49 12.20 -1.65
N ASP A 313 -39.08 12.72 -2.73
CA ASP A 313 -38.45 12.86 -4.05
C ASP A 313 -37.78 11.58 -4.61
N PHE A 314 -38.33 10.38 -4.35
CA PHE A 314 -37.73 9.15 -4.85
C PHE A 314 -37.69 9.08 -6.39
N ILE A 315 -36.49 8.84 -6.94
CA ILE A 315 -36.22 8.63 -8.35
C ILE A 315 -35.50 7.30 -8.50
N GLU A 316 -36.21 6.29 -9.00
CA GLU A 316 -35.64 4.97 -9.34
C GLU A 316 -34.59 5.11 -10.46
N LEU A 317 -33.47 4.40 -10.30
CA LEU A 317 -32.42 4.24 -11.31
C LEU A 317 -32.36 2.76 -11.70
N CYS A 318 -32.77 2.44 -12.92
CA CYS A 318 -32.93 1.05 -13.37
C CYS A 318 -31.62 0.42 -13.88
N GLY A 319 -31.49 -0.88 -13.62
CA GLY A 319 -30.49 -1.76 -14.23
C GLY A 319 -29.02 -1.53 -13.89
N ASP A 320 -28.20 -2.47 -14.36
CA ASP A 320 -26.75 -2.48 -14.16
C ASP A 320 -26.01 -1.44 -15.02
N GLY A 321 -26.73 -0.71 -15.86
CA GLY A 321 -26.20 0.25 -16.81
C GLY A 321 -25.48 -0.39 -17.99
N LYS A 322 -25.65 -1.70 -18.24
CA LYS A 322 -24.96 -2.44 -19.29
C LYS A 322 -25.90 -3.28 -20.14
N VAL A 323 -26.54 -4.30 -19.58
CA VAL A 323 -27.25 -5.31 -20.40
C VAL A 323 -28.45 -5.95 -19.69
N SER A 324 -28.68 -5.69 -18.40
CA SER A 324 -29.74 -6.38 -17.65
C SER A 324 -30.37 -5.50 -16.57
N ASP A 325 -31.66 -5.73 -16.35
CA ASP A 325 -32.43 -5.15 -15.25
C ASP A 325 -32.92 -6.27 -14.32
N ASP A 326 -33.33 -5.90 -13.11
CA ASP A 326 -33.84 -6.82 -12.09
C ASP A 326 -35.14 -6.29 -11.49
N PHE A 327 -36.14 -7.16 -11.40
CA PHE A 327 -37.45 -6.78 -10.86
C PHE A 327 -37.48 -6.83 -9.32
N CYS A 328 -36.57 -7.56 -8.69
CA CYS A 328 -36.47 -7.67 -7.24
C CYS A 328 -35.69 -6.50 -6.63
N LEU A 329 -34.47 -6.24 -7.12
CA LEU A 329 -33.64 -5.18 -6.55
C LEU A 329 -33.98 -3.83 -7.19
N LYS A 330 -34.59 -2.96 -6.38
CA LYS A 330 -34.96 -1.60 -6.76
C LYS A 330 -34.15 -0.59 -5.96
N GLY A 331 -33.84 0.56 -6.56
CA GLY A 331 -33.08 1.59 -5.87
C GLY A 331 -32.88 2.84 -6.70
N GLY A 332 -32.37 3.89 -6.07
CA GLY A 332 -32.24 5.19 -6.70
C GLY A 332 -31.95 6.30 -5.70
N LEU A 333 -32.28 7.53 -6.10
CA LEU A 333 -32.04 8.74 -5.33
C LEU A 333 -33.29 9.13 -4.56
N ALA A 334 -33.15 9.58 -3.32
CA ALA A 334 -34.27 10.06 -2.50
C ALA A 334 -33.82 11.12 -1.49
N ARG A 335 -34.76 11.64 -0.72
CA ARG A 335 -34.52 12.41 0.51
C ARG A 335 -35.13 11.73 1.71
N ILE A 336 -34.42 11.83 2.84
CA ILE A 336 -34.93 11.49 4.17
C ILE A 336 -34.69 12.71 5.06
N GLY A 337 -35.78 13.34 5.54
CA GLY A 337 -35.69 14.56 6.34
C GLY A 337 -34.90 15.67 5.64
N GLY A 338 -35.12 15.85 4.33
CA GLY A 338 -34.39 16.80 3.47
C GLY A 338 -32.96 16.40 3.09
N THR A 339 -32.39 15.33 3.64
CA THR A 339 -31.04 14.84 3.32
C THR A 339 -31.07 13.93 2.09
N PRO A 340 -30.33 14.24 1.00
CA PRO A 340 -30.22 13.34 -0.14
C PRO A 340 -29.52 12.03 0.24
N VAL A 341 -30.09 10.91 -0.19
CA VAL A 341 -29.56 9.55 0.05
C VAL A 341 -29.66 8.72 -1.22
N VAL A 342 -28.85 7.66 -1.29
CA VAL A 342 -29.08 6.54 -2.21
C VAL A 342 -29.83 5.47 -1.42
N VAL A 343 -31.00 5.07 -1.92
CA VAL A 343 -31.78 3.98 -1.34
C VAL A 343 -31.76 2.78 -2.27
N MET A 344 -31.76 1.57 -1.72
CA MET A 344 -32.02 0.35 -2.45
C MET A 344 -32.73 -0.67 -1.58
N GLY A 345 -33.44 -1.61 -2.19
CA GLY A 345 -34.13 -2.65 -1.46
C GLY A 345 -34.58 -3.80 -2.33
N THR A 346 -34.86 -4.92 -1.69
CA THR A 346 -35.42 -6.10 -2.33
C THR A 346 -36.95 -6.07 -2.21
N VAL A 347 -37.61 -6.12 -3.36
CA VAL A 347 -39.06 -5.98 -3.53
C VAL A 347 -39.66 -7.32 -3.91
N LYS A 348 -40.82 -7.66 -3.32
CA LYS A 348 -41.62 -8.86 -3.68
C LYS A 348 -42.91 -8.50 -4.39
N GLY A 349 -43.53 -7.38 -4.02
CA GLY A 349 -44.85 -6.97 -4.47
C GLY A 349 -45.99 -7.62 -3.68
N HIS A 350 -47.21 -7.12 -3.91
CA HIS A 350 -48.41 -7.49 -3.15
C HIS A 350 -49.36 -8.42 -3.90
N THR A 351 -49.07 -8.78 -5.15
CA THR A 351 -49.85 -9.76 -5.89
C THR A 351 -49.01 -10.99 -6.24
N PRO A 352 -49.64 -12.16 -6.46
CA PRO A 352 -48.93 -13.34 -6.95
C PRO A 352 -48.16 -13.11 -8.26
N GLY A 353 -48.66 -12.22 -9.13
CA GLY A 353 -47.98 -11.85 -10.37
C GLY A 353 -46.70 -11.06 -10.10
N ASP A 354 -46.74 -10.10 -9.18
CA ASP A 354 -45.57 -9.30 -8.81
C ASP A 354 -44.49 -10.18 -8.18
N MET A 355 -44.88 -11.08 -7.28
CA MET A 355 -43.95 -12.03 -6.65
C MET A 355 -43.26 -12.91 -7.69
N GLN A 356 -44.00 -13.40 -8.68
CA GLN A 356 -43.40 -14.18 -9.76
C GLN A 356 -42.42 -13.34 -10.60
N ALA A 357 -42.78 -12.10 -10.91
CA ALA A 357 -41.91 -11.19 -11.66
C ALA A 357 -40.63 -10.84 -10.90
N ALA A 358 -40.73 -10.62 -9.59
CA ALA A 358 -39.64 -10.29 -8.70
C ALA A 358 -38.90 -11.51 -8.13
N ASN A 359 -38.97 -12.68 -8.77
CA ASN A 359 -38.30 -13.90 -8.31
C ASN A 359 -38.57 -14.23 -6.83
N TYR A 360 -39.78 -13.96 -6.35
CA TYR A 360 -40.20 -14.10 -4.96
C TYR A 360 -39.33 -13.30 -3.96
N GLY A 361 -38.84 -12.14 -4.39
CA GLY A 361 -37.95 -11.28 -3.61
C GLY A 361 -36.50 -11.75 -3.62
N MET A 362 -36.09 -12.61 -4.56
CA MET A 362 -34.71 -13.07 -4.66
C MET A 362 -33.98 -12.34 -5.80
N PRO A 363 -32.94 -11.52 -5.51
CA PRO A 363 -32.21 -10.82 -6.55
C PRO A 363 -31.45 -11.79 -7.47
N SER A 364 -31.46 -11.50 -8.77
CA SER A 364 -30.57 -12.15 -9.74
C SER A 364 -29.18 -11.50 -9.76
N PRO A 365 -28.21 -12.00 -10.56
CA PRO A 365 -26.90 -11.35 -10.67
C PRO A 365 -27.02 -9.92 -11.17
N ALA A 366 -28.00 -9.63 -12.03
CA ALA A 366 -28.28 -8.28 -12.51
C ALA A 366 -28.67 -7.35 -11.34
N GLY A 367 -29.48 -7.84 -10.41
CA GLY A 367 -29.84 -7.12 -9.19
C GLY A 367 -28.59 -6.71 -8.41
N TYR A 368 -27.71 -7.65 -8.07
CA TYR A 368 -26.47 -7.30 -7.34
C TYR A 368 -25.58 -6.31 -8.08
N ARG A 369 -25.48 -6.39 -9.42
CA ARG A 369 -24.74 -5.41 -10.23
C ARG A 369 -25.40 -4.02 -10.22
N THR A 370 -26.73 -3.94 -10.19
CA THR A 370 -27.48 -2.70 -9.96
C THR A 370 -27.15 -2.12 -8.59
N ALA A 371 -27.14 -2.92 -7.52
CA ALA A 371 -26.71 -2.47 -6.19
C ALA A 371 -25.28 -1.94 -6.19
N LEU A 372 -24.33 -2.65 -6.83
CA LEU A 372 -22.94 -2.19 -6.96
C LEU A 372 -22.84 -0.82 -7.61
N ARG A 373 -23.60 -0.60 -8.69
CA ARG A 373 -23.66 0.67 -9.39
C ARG A 373 -24.18 1.78 -8.48
N LEU A 374 -25.21 1.52 -7.69
CA LEU A 374 -25.77 2.47 -6.73
C LEU A 374 -24.80 2.77 -5.57
N PHE A 375 -24.09 1.76 -5.05
CA PHE A 375 -23.03 1.96 -4.05
C PHE A 375 -21.91 2.86 -4.58
N GLN A 376 -21.46 2.65 -5.82
CA GLN A 376 -20.44 3.49 -6.45
C GLN A 376 -20.94 4.92 -6.73
N LEU A 377 -22.22 5.06 -7.08
CA LEU A 377 -22.87 6.37 -7.24
C LEU A 377 -22.88 7.12 -5.90
N ALA A 378 -23.27 6.44 -4.83
CA ALA A 378 -23.30 6.99 -3.48
C ALA A 378 -21.91 7.46 -3.03
N GLU A 379 -20.87 6.63 -3.22
CA GLU A 379 -19.50 7.01 -2.88
C GLU A 379 -19.01 8.21 -3.68
N ARG A 380 -19.28 8.26 -4.99
CA ARG A 380 -18.85 9.34 -5.88
C ARG A 380 -19.38 10.70 -5.43
N PHE A 381 -20.63 10.75 -4.96
CA PHE A 381 -21.30 11.98 -4.57
C PHE A 381 -21.38 12.19 -3.05
N GLY A 382 -20.78 11.29 -2.26
CA GLY A 382 -20.78 11.38 -0.79
C GLY A 382 -22.16 11.22 -0.17
N LEU A 383 -23.06 10.49 -0.81
CA LEU A 383 -24.44 10.27 -0.35
C LEU A 383 -24.50 9.08 0.61
N PRO A 384 -25.18 9.19 1.77
CA PRO A 384 -25.50 8.05 2.61
C PRO A 384 -26.29 7.00 1.85
N VAL A 385 -26.11 5.73 2.22
CA VAL A 385 -26.83 4.60 1.64
C VAL A 385 -27.83 4.03 2.64
N VAL A 386 -29.05 3.79 2.19
CA VAL A 386 -30.10 3.08 2.93
C VAL A 386 -30.45 1.79 2.20
N THR A 387 -30.35 0.65 2.86
CA THR A 387 -30.69 -0.65 2.28
C THR A 387 -31.88 -1.28 2.99
N LEU A 388 -32.91 -1.68 2.22
CA LEU A 388 -34.14 -2.28 2.72
C LEU A 388 -34.16 -3.76 2.33
N VAL A 389 -33.94 -4.64 3.29
CA VAL A 389 -33.75 -6.08 3.04
C VAL A 389 -35.03 -6.83 3.36
N ASP A 390 -35.58 -7.45 2.33
CA ASP A 390 -36.72 -8.36 2.38
C ASP A 390 -36.55 -9.46 1.31
N THR A 391 -35.64 -10.40 1.57
CA THR A 391 -35.29 -11.48 0.65
C THR A 391 -34.99 -12.77 1.40
N CYS A 392 -35.51 -13.90 0.91
CA CYS A 392 -35.17 -15.22 1.45
C CYS A 392 -33.82 -15.77 0.93
N GLY A 393 -33.17 -15.05 0.00
CA GLY A 393 -31.89 -15.47 -0.58
C GLY A 393 -31.68 -14.97 -2.00
N ALA A 394 -30.62 -15.46 -2.63
CA ALA A 394 -30.30 -15.14 -4.01
C ALA A 394 -31.10 -16.07 -4.95
N TRP A 395 -31.47 -15.60 -6.15
CA TRP A 395 -32.28 -16.40 -7.10
C TRP A 395 -31.51 -17.66 -7.57
N PRO A 396 -31.95 -18.88 -7.22
CA PRO A 396 -31.17 -20.08 -7.46
C PRO A 396 -31.56 -20.75 -8.79
N SER A 397 -31.43 -20.03 -9.91
CA SER A 397 -31.71 -20.57 -11.25
C SER A 397 -30.44 -20.90 -12.03
N PHE A 398 -30.59 -21.72 -13.07
CA PHE A 398 -29.51 -22.05 -13.99
C PHE A 398 -28.92 -20.79 -14.65
N GLU A 399 -29.77 -19.83 -15.02
CA GLU A 399 -29.36 -18.56 -15.62
C GLU A 399 -28.57 -17.71 -14.63
N ALA A 400 -29.00 -17.63 -13.37
CA ALA A 400 -28.29 -16.88 -12.33
C ALA A 400 -26.88 -17.45 -12.08
N GLU A 401 -26.74 -18.78 -12.01
CA GLU A 401 -25.44 -19.43 -11.86
C GLU A 401 -24.53 -19.19 -13.07
N ARG A 402 -25.08 -19.35 -14.29
CA ARG A 402 -24.35 -19.05 -15.55
C ARG A 402 -23.86 -17.61 -15.58
N ASP A 403 -24.67 -16.68 -15.10
CA ASP A 403 -24.40 -15.23 -15.15
C ASP A 403 -23.61 -14.73 -13.92
N GLY A 404 -23.13 -15.63 -13.05
CA GLY A 404 -22.15 -15.35 -12.01
C GLY A 404 -22.73 -14.86 -10.68
N GLN A 405 -23.80 -15.48 -10.18
CA GLN A 405 -24.47 -15.10 -8.92
C GLN A 405 -23.51 -14.96 -7.73
N SER A 406 -22.62 -15.94 -7.54
CA SER A 406 -21.65 -15.92 -6.43
C SER A 406 -20.63 -14.78 -6.54
N GLU A 407 -20.18 -14.46 -7.76
CA GLU A 407 -19.26 -13.34 -8.01
C GLU A 407 -19.93 -12.01 -7.70
N ALA A 408 -21.16 -11.81 -8.19
CA ALA A 408 -21.88 -10.56 -7.99
C ALA A 408 -22.14 -10.27 -6.49
N ILE A 409 -22.47 -11.30 -5.71
CA ILE A 409 -22.60 -11.18 -4.24
C ILE A 409 -21.25 -10.85 -3.58
N ALA A 410 -20.18 -11.60 -3.91
CA ALA A 410 -18.86 -11.39 -3.31
C ALA A 410 -18.28 -9.99 -3.61
N THR A 411 -18.50 -9.50 -4.84
CA THR A 411 -18.11 -8.16 -5.27
C THR A 411 -18.85 -7.09 -4.48
N ASN A 412 -20.15 -7.27 -4.23
CA ASN A 412 -20.91 -6.34 -3.39
C ASN A 412 -20.42 -6.33 -1.94
N LEU A 413 -20.16 -7.49 -1.33
CA LEU A 413 -19.64 -7.56 0.04
C LEU A 413 -18.33 -6.78 0.17
N THR A 414 -17.44 -6.94 -0.80
CA THR A 414 -16.16 -6.23 -0.84
C THR A 414 -16.36 -4.72 -1.05
N ALA A 415 -17.24 -4.33 -1.97
CA ALA A 415 -17.54 -2.93 -2.25
C ALA A 415 -18.13 -2.22 -1.03
N MET A 416 -19.15 -2.83 -0.41
CA MET A 416 -19.81 -2.32 0.78
C MET A 416 -18.83 -2.16 1.96
N ALA A 417 -17.86 -3.08 2.12
CA ALA A 417 -16.82 -2.98 3.16
C ALA A 417 -15.86 -1.80 2.92
N GLY A 418 -15.68 -1.40 1.66
CA GLY A 418 -14.79 -0.31 1.25
C GLY A 418 -15.45 1.06 1.12
N LEU A 419 -16.78 1.15 1.23
CA LEU A 419 -17.51 2.42 1.09
C LEU A 419 -17.12 3.42 2.17
N LYS A 420 -16.88 4.66 1.76
CA LYS A 420 -16.57 5.79 2.67
C LYS A 420 -17.80 6.53 3.18
N VAL A 421 -18.96 6.24 2.60
CA VAL A 421 -20.27 6.79 2.98
C VAL A 421 -20.98 5.82 3.94
N PRO A 422 -21.78 6.31 4.89
CA PRO A 422 -22.47 5.45 5.84
C PRO A 422 -23.55 4.62 5.14
N ILE A 423 -23.67 3.35 5.53
CA ILE A 423 -24.70 2.40 5.11
C ILE A 423 -25.60 2.09 6.30
N VAL A 424 -26.89 2.33 6.15
CA VAL A 424 -27.93 1.96 7.12
C VAL A 424 -28.77 0.85 6.52
N THR A 425 -28.73 -0.33 7.11
CA THR A 425 -29.55 -1.47 6.70
C THR A 425 -30.78 -1.58 7.58
N LEU A 426 -31.95 -1.77 6.98
CA LEU A 426 -33.17 -2.19 7.65
C LEU A 426 -33.65 -3.53 7.10
N ILE A 427 -33.68 -4.56 7.94
CA ILE A 427 -34.26 -5.86 7.61
C ILE A 427 -35.76 -5.80 7.91
N MET A 428 -36.57 -5.80 6.86
CA MET A 428 -38.00 -5.55 6.91
C MET A 428 -38.86 -6.82 6.99
N GLY A 429 -38.43 -7.88 6.33
CA GLY A 429 -39.16 -9.14 6.27
C GLY A 429 -38.22 -10.33 6.34
N GLU A 430 -37.89 -10.88 5.19
CA GLU A 430 -36.97 -12.01 5.09
C GLU A 430 -35.52 -11.53 4.92
N GLY A 431 -34.58 -12.32 5.42
CA GLY A 431 -33.16 -11.98 5.37
C GLY A 431 -32.29 -13.22 5.26
N GLY A 432 -32.39 -13.95 4.15
CA GLY A 432 -31.71 -15.24 3.98
C GLY A 432 -30.37 -15.16 3.25
N SER A 433 -29.39 -15.92 3.75
CA SER A 433 -28.16 -16.31 3.05
C SER A 433 -27.26 -15.15 2.60
N GLY A 434 -26.25 -15.48 1.79
CA GLY A 434 -25.40 -14.50 1.10
C GLY A 434 -26.21 -13.55 0.22
N GLY A 435 -27.43 -13.95 -0.17
CA GLY A 435 -28.30 -13.11 -0.97
C GLY A 435 -28.79 -11.85 -0.25
N ALA A 436 -29.22 -11.98 1.01
CA ALA A 436 -29.52 -10.83 1.86
C ALA A 436 -28.25 -10.07 2.27
N LEU A 437 -27.17 -10.79 2.61
CA LEU A 437 -25.92 -10.18 3.06
C LEU A 437 -25.25 -9.31 1.99
N GLY A 438 -25.35 -9.70 0.72
CA GLY A 438 -24.80 -8.96 -0.44
C GLY A 438 -25.40 -7.58 -0.69
N VAL A 439 -26.45 -7.21 0.06
CA VAL A 439 -27.04 -5.86 0.07
C VAL A 439 -27.35 -5.35 1.49
N GLY A 440 -27.18 -6.19 2.51
CA GLY A 440 -27.58 -5.93 3.90
C GLY A 440 -26.45 -5.62 4.88
N MET A 441 -25.18 -5.60 4.46
CA MET A 441 -24.09 -5.18 5.35
C MET A 441 -24.15 -3.66 5.63
N GLY A 442 -24.37 -3.28 6.88
CA GLY A 442 -24.51 -1.88 7.29
C GLY A 442 -23.50 -1.46 8.35
N ASN A 443 -23.23 -0.16 8.44
CA ASN A 443 -22.61 0.44 9.63
C ASN A 443 -23.60 0.46 10.80
N ARG A 444 -24.91 0.47 10.49
CA ARG A 444 -26.02 0.27 11.41
C ARG A 444 -27.01 -0.71 10.79
N VAL A 445 -27.43 -1.71 11.54
CA VAL A 445 -28.39 -2.72 11.11
C VAL A 445 -29.60 -2.69 12.04
N GLY A 446 -30.71 -2.17 11.53
CA GLY A 446 -32.02 -2.26 12.15
C GLY A 446 -32.81 -3.47 11.62
N MET A 447 -33.75 -3.97 12.40
CA MET A 447 -34.60 -5.09 12.01
C MET A 447 -36.02 -4.93 12.58
N LEU A 448 -37.04 -5.18 11.76
CA LEU A 448 -38.42 -5.22 12.23
C LEU A 448 -38.65 -6.47 13.11
N SER A 449 -39.44 -6.33 14.16
CA SER A 449 -39.59 -7.37 15.20
C SER A 449 -40.06 -8.73 14.69
N ARG A 450 -40.87 -8.78 13.62
CA ARG A 450 -41.39 -10.00 13.00
C ARG A 450 -40.64 -10.38 11.72
N ALA A 451 -39.49 -9.74 11.45
CA ALA A 451 -38.58 -10.15 10.40
C ALA A 451 -37.71 -11.34 10.86
N TYR A 452 -37.05 -12.01 9.92
CA TYR A 452 -35.97 -12.95 10.25
C TYR A 452 -34.71 -12.68 9.41
N PHE A 453 -33.54 -12.99 9.97
CA PHE A 453 -32.26 -12.92 9.27
C PHE A 453 -31.41 -14.14 9.62
N GLY A 454 -30.95 -14.89 8.61
CA GLY A 454 -30.34 -16.20 8.84
C GLY A 454 -29.57 -16.74 7.64
N VAL A 455 -28.86 -17.85 7.84
CA VAL A 455 -27.94 -18.45 6.84
C VAL A 455 -28.68 -18.95 5.60
N ILE A 456 -29.94 -19.36 5.75
CA ILE A 456 -30.84 -19.79 4.68
C ILE A 456 -32.28 -19.70 5.22
N SER A 457 -33.29 -19.75 4.35
CA SER A 457 -34.68 -19.88 4.80
C SER A 457 -34.88 -21.14 5.66
N PRO A 458 -35.81 -21.14 6.64
CA PRO A 458 -36.10 -22.32 7.46
C PRO A 458 -36.46 -23.56 6.64
N GLU A 459 -37.17 -23.41 5.52
CA GLU A 459 -37.50 -24.49 4.58
C GLU A 459 -36.27 -25.00 3.84
N GLY A 460 -35.34 -24.11 3.48
CA GLY A 460 -34.05 -24.50 2.90
C GLY A 460 -33.24 -25.32 3.89
N ALA A 461 -33.17 -24.87 5.15
CA ALA A 461 -32.52 -25.60 6.23
C ALA A 461 -33.16 -26.97 6.47
N ALA A 462 -34.49 -27.05 6.57
CA ALA A 462 -35.22 -28.30 6.77
C ALA A 462 -35.14 -29.25 5.57
N SER A 463 -34.97 -28.71 4.36
CA SER A 463 -34.76 -29.51 3.14
C SER A 463 -33.35 -30.13 3.09
N ILE A 464 -32.34 -29.43 3.62
CA ILE A 464 -30.95 -29.90 3.66
C ILE A 464 -30.72 -30.87 4.82
N LEU A 465 -31.22 -30.52 6.01
CA LEU A 465 -30.93 -31.23 7.26
C LEU A 465 -31.98 -32.29 7.61
N GLY A 466 -33.22 -32.12 7.15
CA GLY A 466 -34.34 -33.01 7.47
C GLY A 466 -34.18 -34.40 6.85
N ARG A 467 -34.68 -35.42 7.55
CA ARG A 467 -34.66 -36.82 7.11
C ARG A 467 -36.08 -37.37 7.14
N TYR A 468 -36.73 -37.38 5.98
CA TYR A 468 -38.12 -37.86 5.82
C TYR A 468 -38.15 -39.28 5.29
N LYS A 469 -39.16 -40.06 5.72
CA LYS A 469 -39.27 -41.50 5.40
C LYS A 469 -40.03 -41.72 4.10
N ASP A 470 -41.08 -40.94 3.93
CA ASP A 470 -41.97 -40.90 2.78
C ASP A 470 -42.63 -39.50 2.70
N ASP A 471 -43.40 -39.25 1.64
CA ASP A 471 -44.05 -37.94 1.42
C ASP A 471 -45.10 -37.60 2.48
N ALA A 472 -45.74 -38.60 3.10
CA ALA A 472 -46.71 -38.37 4.16
C ALA A 472 -46.02 -37.91 5.46
N HIS A 473 -44.91 -38.56 5.82
CA HIS A 473 -44.05 -38.15 6.93
C HIS A 473 -43.44 -36.77 6.67
N LYS A 474 -43.02 -36.48 5.43
CA LYS A 474 -42.53 -35.14 5.05
C LYS A 474 -43.62 -34.08 5.22
N ALA A 475 -44.83 -34.33 4.73
CA ALA A 475 -45.94 -33.37 4.84
C ALA A 475 -46.29 -33.02 6.29
N GLU A 476 -46.18 -33.98 7.22
CA GLU A 476 -46.44 -33.74 8.65
C GLU A 476 -45.25 -33.12 9.40
N GLN A 477 -44.02 -33.59 9.14
CA GLN A 477 -42.84 -33.25 9.94
C GLN A 477 -42.11 -32.02 9.43
N PHE A 478 -42.11 -31.77 8.12
CA PHE A 478 -41.38 -30.66 7.49
C PHE A 478 -41.74 -29.27 8.10
N PRO A 479 -43.03 -28.93 8.33
CA PRO A 479 -43.37 -27.65 8.96
C PRO A 479 -42.85 -27.54 10.41
N LYS A 480 -42.83 -28.65 11.16
CA LYS A 480 -42.30 -28.69 12.54
C LYS A 480 -40.78 -28.46 12.53
N ASP A 481 -40.07 -29.17 11.65
CA ASP A 481 -38.62 -29.04 11.48
C ASP A 481 -38.23 -27.60 11.08
N CYS A 482 -39.02 -26.93 10.23
CA CYS A 482 -38.78 -25.53 9.86
C CYS A 482 -38.84 -24.60 11.08
N GLN A 483 -39.89 -24.70 11.91
CA GLN A 483 -40.04 -23.86 13.09
C GLN A 483 -38.98 -24.16 14.16
N GLU A 484 -38.62 -25.44 14.35
CA GLU A 484 -37.56 -25.85 15.27
C GLU A 484 -36.20 -25.30 14.82
N LEU A 485 -35.87 -25.41 13.53
CA LEU A 485 -34.62 -24.90 12.97
C LEU A 485 -34.54 -23.38 13.00
N ALA A 486 -35.64 -22.67 12.72
CA ALA A 486 -35.71 -21.22 12.84
C ALA A 486 -35.35 -20.76 14.26
N THR A 487 -35.93 -21.42 15.27
CA THR A 487 -35.66 -21.13 16.68
C THR A 487 -34.21 -21.50 17.06
N ALA A 488 -33.73 -22.67 16.63
CA ALA A 488 -32.39 -23.16 16.95
C ALA A 488 -31.27 -22.33 16.32
N GLN A 489 -31.50 -21.76 15.12
CA GLN A 489 -30.55 -20.89 14.42
C GLN A 489 -30.57 -19.44 14.91
N GLN A 490 -31.46 -19.10 15.85
CA GLN A 490 -31.58 -17.77 16.45
C GLN A 490 -31.83 -16.65 15.43
N ILE A 491 -32.69 -16.89 14.43
CA ILE A 491 -32.88 -15.99 13.28
C ILE A 491 -33.80 -14.79 13.54
N TYR A 492 -34.40 -14.68 14.73
CA TYR A 492 -35.39 -13.66 15.04
C TYR A 492 -34.75 -12.36 15.56
N ALA A 493 -35.39 -11.22 15.30
CA ALA A 493 -34.85 -9.87 15.58
C ALA A 493 -34.29 -9.70 17.01
N ASN A 494 -35.02 -10.18 18.03
CA ASN A 494 -34.56 -10.08 19.43
C ASN A 494 -33.33 -10.93 19.72
N GLN A 495 -33.31 -12.15 19.19
CA GLN A 495 -32.19 -13.06 19.40
C GLN A 495 -30.94 -12.53 18.70
N LEU A 496 -31.10 -12.00 17.48
CA LEU A 496 -30.01 -11.39 16.72
C LEU A 496 -29.49 -10.10 17.38
N LYS A 497 -30.35 -9.33 18.04
CA LYS A 497 -29.94 -8.19 18.86
C LYS A 497 -29.17 -8.62 20.11
N GLU A 498 -29.60 -9.68 20.78
CA GLU A 498 -28.89 -10.23 21.95
C GLU A 498 -27.48 -10.73 21.62
N ILE A 499 -27.29 -11.33 20.44
CA ILE A 499 -25.97 -11.80 19.98
C ILE A 499 -25.15 -10.73 19.24
N GLY A 500 -25.69 -9.52 19.08
CA GLY A 500 -24.98 -8.38 18.48
C GLY A 500 -24.88 -8.36 16.96
N VAL A 501 -25.73 -9.11 16.26
CA VAL A 501 -25.85 -9.07 14.78
C VAL A 501 -26.74 -7.90 14.32
N VAL A 502 -27.74 -7.54 15.12
CA VAL A 502 -28.66 -6.42 14.89
C VAL A 502 -28.46 -5.36 15.97
N ASP A 503 -28.34 -4.10 15.57
CA ASP A 503 -28.17 -2.97 16.49
C ASP A 503 -29.50 -2.55 17.13
N GLU A 504 -30.58 -2.55 16.34
CA GLU A 504 -31.87 -2.03 16.74
C GLU A 504 -33.03 -2.90 16.27
N VAL A 505 -33.98 -3.15 17.17
CA VAL A 505 -35.24 -3.83 16.84
C VAL A 505 -36.34 -2.78 16.84
N ILE A 506 -37.01 -2.65 15.71
CA ILE A 506 -38.17 -1.78 15.54
C ILE A 506 -39.41 -2.64 15.75
N TRP A 507 -40.16 -2.34 16.81
CA TRP A 507 -41.30 -3.14 17.23
C TRP A 507 -42.55 -2.84 16.40
N GLU A 508 -43.14 -3.89 15.84
CA GLU A 508 -44.40 -3.83 15.11
C GLU A 508 -45.57 -3.91 16.12
N PRO A 509 -46.58 -3.03 16.04
CA PRO A 509 -47.74 -3.06 16.92
C PRO A 509 -48.57 -4.34 16.81
N ALA A 510 -49.30 -4.66 17.88
CA ALA A 510 -50.04 -5.91 18.05
C ALA A 510 -51.32 -6.01 17.17
N GLN A 511 -51.89 -4.89 16.71
CA GLN A 511 -53.04 -4.87 15.79
C GLN A 511 -52.58 -4.61 14.36
N GLY A 512 -53.08 -5.43 13.43
CA GLY A 512 -52.50 -5.69 12.12
C GLY A 512 -52.21 -4.47 11.26
N GLU A 513 -50.95 -4.38 10.83
CA GLU A 513 -50.51 -3.48 9.78
C GLU A 513 -50.77 -4.15 8.45
N THR A 514 -51.94 -3.85 7.90
CA THR A 514 -52.06 -3.76 6.45
C THR A 514 -51.24 -2.57 5.98
N HIS A 515 -50.88 -2.52 4.69
CA HIS A 515 -50.19 -1.37 4.06
C HIS A 515 -50.77 0.02 4.41
N GLU A 516 -52.02 0.12 4.91
CA GLU A 516 -52.68 1.37 5.30
C GLU A 516 -52.33 1.92 6.70
N HIS A 517 -51.68 1.16 7.60
CA HIS A 517 -51.56 1.54 9.03
C HIS A 517 -50.16 1.34 9.66
N PHE A 518 -49.08 1.53 8.88
CA PHE A 518 -47.71 1.35 9.39
C PHE A 518 -47.27 2.47 10.38
N PRO A 519 -46.43 2.19 11.39
CA PRO A 519 -46.26 3.03 12.58
C PRO A 519 -45.28 4.19 12.36
N ILE A 520 -44.66 4.29 11.18
CA ILE A 520 -43.77 5.41 10.81
C ILE A 520 -44.57 6.73 10.68
N MET A 521 -45.89 6.65 10.41
CA MET A 521 -46.76 7.84 10.34
C MET A 521 -47.04 8.48 11.72
N ALA A 522 -47.03 7.73 12.82
CA ALA A 522 -47.40 8.26 14.14
C ALA A 522 -46.30 9.10 14.82
N GLY A 523 -45.04 8.94 14.38
CA GLY A 523 -43.87 9.62 14.96
C GLY A 523 -43.37 10.85 14.18
N PHE A 524 -43.83 11.08 12.95
CA PHE A 524 -43.28 12.13 12.08
C PHE A 524 -44.12 13.43 12.06
N ASP A 525 -45.44 13.34 12.29
CA ASP A 525 -46.36 14.48 12.27
C ASP A 525 -46.52 15.19 13.62
N SER A 526 -46.03 14.60 14.72
CA SER A 526 -46.26 15.11 16.08
C SER A 526 -45.11 15.93 16.68
N LEU A 527 -44.01 16.12 15.96
CA LEU A 527 -42.81 16.82 16.46
C LEU A 527 -42.72 18.25 15.90
N ALA A 528 -42.47 19.21 16.78
CA ALA A 528 -42.38 20.62 16.42
C ALA A 528 -41.16 20.87 15.51
N PRO A 529 -41.14 21.95 14.70
CA PRO A 529 -40.08 22.19 13.71
C PRO A 529 -38.66 22.19 14.30
N GLU A 530 -38.57 22.60 15.56
CA GLU A 530 -37.37 22.56 16.40
C GLU A 530 -37.04 21.18 16.96
N GLU A 531 -37.59 20.07 16.45
CA GLU A 531 -37.26 18.69 16.84
C GLU A 531 -36.59 17.79 15.76
N ARG A 532 -36.63 18.18 14.48
CA ARG A 532 -36.07 17.44 13.33
C ARG A 532 -34.53 17.43 13.11
N SER A 533 -33.73 18.34 13.68
CA SER A 533 -32.28 18.48 13.33
C SER A 533 -31.28 17.67 14.16
N SER A 534 -31.61 17.22 15.37
CA SER A 534 -30.58 16.67 16.26
C SER A 534 -30.09 15.29 15.82
N ALA A 535 -30.93 14.50 15.14
CA ALA A 535 -30.58 13.18 14.61
C ALA A 535 -29.52 13.23 13.48
N VAL A 536 -29.45 14.34 12.73
CA VAL A 536 -28.55 14.52 11.58
C VAL A 536 -27.12 14.90 12.01
N SER A 537 -26.95 15.48 13.21
CA SER A 537 -25.65 15.97 13.69
C SER A 537 -24.64 14.87 14.08
N ALA A 538 -25.07 13.63 14.30
CA ALA A 538 -24.18 12.53 14.67
C ALA A 538 -23.45 11.91 13.46
N ALA A 539 -24.03 11.98 12.26
CA ALA A 539 -23.40 11.53 11.00
C ALA A 539 -22.44 12.59 10.42
N ALA A 540 -22.64 13.87 10.73
CA ALA A 540 -21.86 14.99 10.20
C ALA A 540 -20.49 15.20 10.88
N ALA A 541 -20.18 14.50 11.97
CA ALA A 541 -18.92 14.65 12.71
C ALA A 541 -17.70 13.92 12.07
N ALA A 542 -17.90 13.17 10.98
CA ALA A 542 -16.86 12.38 10.31
C ALA A 542 -16.30 13.00 9.00
N SER A 543 -16.81 14.15 8.53
CA SER A 543 -16.37 14.77 7.27
C SER A 543 -15.50 16.01 7.51
N LYS A 544 -14.17 15.85 7.46
CA LYS A 544 -13.28 16.99 7.14
C LYS A 544 -13.12 17.08 5.62
N PRO A 545 -13.28 18.26 4.99
CA PRO A 545 -12.99 18.42 3.57
C PRO A 545 -11.48 18.22 3.33
N ARG A 546 -11.12 17.36 2.37
CA ARG A 546 -9.75 17.29 1.84
C ARG A 546 -9.39 18.64 1.19
N SER A 547 -8.19 19.12 1.47
CA SER A 547 -7.57 20.22 0.75
C SER A 547 -7.30 19.82 -0.71
N ARG A 548 -7.53 20.79 -1.60
CA ARG A 548 -7.30 20.82 -3.06
C ARG A 548 -6.09 19.98 -3.56
N PRO A 549 -6.24 19.16 -4.64
CA PRO A 549 -5.08 18.56 -5.31
C PRO A 549 -4.26 19.63 -6.04
N ALA A 550 -2.94 19.45 -6.04
CA ALA A 550 -2.01 20.32 -6.75
C ALA A 550 -2.11 20.09 -8.27
N ARG A 551 -1.88 21.14 -9.09
CA ARG A 551 -1.77 21.01 -10.56
C ARG A 551 -0.77 19.90 -10.94
N PRO A 552 -0.99 19.15 -12.04
CA PRO A 552 0.01 18.26 -12.61
C PRO A 552 1.30 19.04 -12.84
N SER A 553 2.34 18.55 -12.19
CA SER A 553 3.66 19.13 -12.23
C SER A 553 4.26 18.94 -13.63
N THR A 554 4.73 20.02 -14.27
CA THR A 554 5.64 19.90 -15.43
C THR A 554 7.04 19.40 -15.04
N LYS A 555 7.29 19.24 -13.73
CA LYS A 555 8.50 18.63 -13.19
C LYS A 555 8.32 17.11 -13.20
N PRO A 556 9.37 16.35 -13.58
CA PRO A 556 9.35 14.90 -13.47
C PRO A 556 8.96 14.44 -12.07
N SER A 557 8.23 13.34 -11.99
CA SER A 557 7.92 12.69 -10.72
C SER A 557 9.20 12.34 -9.97
N LYS A 558 9.15 12.34 -8.64
CA LYS A 558 10.30 11.97 -7.81
C LYS A 558 10.80 10.56 -8.10
N LEU A 559 9.88 9.66 -8.47
CA LEU A 559 10.20 8.32 -8.95
C LEU A 559 11.01 8.33 -10.25
N ALA A 560 10.61 9.13 -11.25
CA ALA A 560 11.36 9.27 -12.49
C ALA A 560 12.76 9.87 -12.25
N THR A 561 12.88 10.84 -11.34
CA THR A 561 14.18 11.40 -10.96
C THR A 561 15.10 10.34 -10.35
N PHE A 562 14.62 9.57 -9.37
CA PHE A 562 15.41 8.47 -8.79
C PHE A 562 15.84 7.45 -9.84
N LEU A 563 14.93 7.02 -10.72
CA LEU A 563 15.24 6.04 -11.77
C LEU A 563 16.27 6.58 -12.77
N ALA A 564 16.20 7.88 -13.09
CA ALA A 564 17.18 8.55 -13.94
C ALA A 564 18.57 8.58 -13.27
N GLU A 565 18.63 8.86 -11.97
CA GLU A 565 19.87 8.82 -11.19
C GLU A 565 20.46 7.40 -11.14
N GLN A 566 19.64 6.37 -10.91
CA GLN A 566 20.14 4.98 -10.93
C GLN A 566 20.67 4.58 -12.32
N ALA A 567 19.99 5.01 -13.39
CA ALA A 567 20.41 4.72 -14.77
C ALA A 567 21.75 5.37 -15.17
N ILE A 568 22.12 6.51 -14.57
CA ILE A 568 23.36 7.23 -14.91
C ILE A 568 24.47 7.02 -13.86
N HIS A 569 24.13 7.09 -12.57
CA HIS A 569 25.08 7.22 -11.47
C HIS A 569 25.16 6.06 -10.52
N GLY A 570 24.17 5.16 -10.50
CA GLY A 570 23.92 4.23 -9.38
C GLY A 570 25.17 3.93 -8.56
N GLU A 571 25.32 4.61 -7.41
CA GLU A 571 26.58 4.69 -6.63
C GLU A 571 27.13 3.31 -6.24
N ARG A 572 26.27 2.28 -6.29
CA ARG A 572 26.56 0.90 -5.90
C ARG A 572 26.83 -0.02 -7.09
N SER A 573 26.70 0.48 -8.32
CA SER A 573 26.95 -0.25 -9.55
C SER A 573 28.33 0.13 -10.12
N ALA A 574 29.31 -0.77 -9.98
CA ALA A 574 30.58 -0.70 -10.72
C ALA A 574 30.38 -0.69 -12.27
N HIS A 575 29.16 -0.91 -12.74
CA HIS A 575 28.79 -1.04 -14.15
C HIS A 575 27.93 0.12 -14.70
N LYS A 576 27.90 1.28 -14.01
CA LYS A 576 27.16 2.48 -14.45
C LYS A 576 25.67 2.22 -14.75
N GLY A 577 24.92 1.72 -13.77
CA GLY A 577 23.49 1.43 -13.93
C GLY A 577 23.21 0.16 -14.76
N ARG A 578 24.06 -0.87 -14.64
CA ARG A 578 23.82 -2.17 -15.29
C ARG A 578 24.04 -3.30 -14.30
N ALA A 579 23.13 -4.27 -14.28
CA ALA A 579 23.37 -5.49 -13.52
C ALA A 579 24.61 -6.21 -14.08
N PRO A 580 25.45 -6.82 -13.21
CA PRO A 580 26.54 -7.69 -13.65
C PRO A 580 26.06 -8.78 -14.62
N GLN A 581 26.89 -9.13 -15.60
CA GLN A 581 26.56 -10.16 -16.58
C GLN A 581 26.34 -11.52 -15.88
N GLY A 582 25.18 -12.14 -16.11
CA GLY A 582 24.81 -13.41 -15.49
C GLY A 582 24.05 -13.30 -14.16
N MET A 583 23.84 -12.09 -13.64
CA MET A 583 22.96 -11.87 -12.49
C MET A 583 21.49 -12.09 -12.88
N THR A 584 20.70 -12.67 -11.96
CA THR A 584 19.24 -12.73 -12.07
C THR A 584 18.67 -11.31 -12.06
N THR A 585 18.09 -10.86 -13.18
CA THR A 585 17.54 -9.50 -13.34
C THR A 585 16.02 -9.42 -13.22
N THR A 586 15.36 -10.57 -13.15
CA THR A 586 13.91 -10.68 -12.99
C THR A 586 13.60 -11.23 -11.59
N PRO A 587 12.64 -10.64 -10.85
CA PRO A 587 12.19 -11.21 -9.59
C PRO A 587 11.80 -12.69 -9.76
N PRO A 588 12.19 -13.58 -8.82
CA PRO A 588 11.78 -14.98 -8.89
C PRO A 588 10.25 -15.09 -8.73
N ALA A 589 9.60 -15.81 -9.64
CA ALA A 589 8.20 -16.16 -9.47
C ALA A 589 8.04 -17.07 -8.24
N ILE A 590 6.99 -16.83 -7.44
CA ILE A 590 6.64 -17.75 -6.36
C ILE A 590 6.15 -19.07 -6.98
N PRO A 591 6.73 -20.21 -6.60
CA PRO A 591 6.23 -21.52 -7.03
C PRO A 591 4.86 -21.79 -6.40
N ASP A 592 3.95 -22.39 -7.18
CA ASP A 592 2.68 -22.90 -6.64
C ASP A 592 2.97 -24.12 -5.75
N VAL A 593 2.82 -23.96 -4.44
CA VAL A 593 3.12 -24.99 -3.44
C VAL A 593 1.88 -25.32 -2.63
N LYS A 594 1.71 -26.60 -2.32
CA LYS A 594 0.65 -27.02 -1.40
C LYS A 594 1.05 -26.62 0.03
N PRO A 595 0.18 -25.91 0.76
CA PRO A 595 0.43 -25.61 2.17
C PRO A 595 0.63 -26.89 2.98
N THR A 596 1.59 -26.87 3.90
CA THR A 596 1.75 -27.93 4.88
C THR A 596 0.58 -27.86 5.84
N GLU A 597 -0.25 -28.91 5.89
CA GLU A 597 -1.36 -28.98 6.84
C GLU A 597 -0.82 -28.85 8.27
N ALA A 598 -1.30 -27.85 9.00
CA ALA A 598 -0.93 -27.68 10.41
C ALA A 598 -1.46 -28.89 11.19
N ALA A 599 -0.56 -29.65 11.82
CA ALA A 599 -0.92 -30.78 12.64
C ALA A 599 -1.45 -30.29 14.01
N GLY A 600 -2.62 -29.66 14.01
CA GLY A 600 -3.26 -29.10 15.21
C GLY A 600 -2.88 -27.64 15.50
N GLU A 601 -2.73 -27.29 16.79
CA GLU A 601 -2.44 -25.92 17.23
C GLU A 601 -1.02 -25.49 16.78
N THR A 602 -0.87 -24.26 16.28
CA THR A 602 0.43 -23.60 16.05
C THR A 602 0.83 -22.74 17.25
N ALA A 603 2.12 -22.42 17.41
CA ALA A 603 2.60 -21.53 18.48
C ALA A 603 1.84 -20.19 18.51
N LYS A 604 1.54 -19.64 17.32
CA LYS A 604 0.75 -18.41 17.16
C LYS A 604 -0.68 -18.59 17.64
N SER A 605 -1.36 -19.66 17.24
CA SER A 605 -2.73 -19.93 17.68
C SER A 605 -2.83 -20.13 19.20
N VAL A 606 -1.84 -20.80 19.82
CA VAL A 606 -1.78 -20.98 21.28
C VAL A 606 -1.54 -19.65 21.98
N LEU A 607 -0.62 -18.82 21.46
CA LEU A 607 -0.37 -17.50 22.01
C LEU A 607 -1.62 -16.62 21.96
N ASP A 608 -2.30 -16.56 20.81
CA ASP A 608 -3.47 -15.71 20.63
C ASP A 608 -4.67 -16.17 21.47
N ALA A 609 -4.87 -17.49 21.59
CA ALA A 609 -6.01 -18.05 22.33
C ALA A 609 -5.76 -18.13 23.85
N LYS A 610 -4.53 -18.40 24.28
CA LYS A 610 -4.24 -18.80 25.67
C LYS A 610 -3.14 -17.96 26.35
N GLY A 611 -2.47 -17.06 25.62
CA GLY A 611 -1.45 -16.17 26.16
C GLY A 611 -0.04 -16.78 26.28
N PRO A 612 0.96 -15.95 26.66
CA PRO A 612 2.38 -16.31 26.58
C PRO A 612 2.81 -17.38 27.59
N GLU A 613 2.21 -17.43 28.79
CA GLU A 613 2.47 -18.50 29.76
C GLU A 613 2.03 -19.88 29.25
N ALA A 614 0.83 -19.95 28.67
CA ALA A 614 0.29 -21.17 28.10
C ALA A 614 1.10 -21.62 26.88
N MET A 615 1.54 -20.67 26.04
CA MET A 615 2.42 -20.94 24.91
C MET A 615 3.75 -21.53 25.37
N ALA A 616 4.41 -20.94 26.37
CA ALA A 616 5.67 -21.47 26.90
C ALA A 616 5.51 -22.89 27.47
N ALA A 617 4.43 -23.16 28.24
CA ALA A 617 4.13 -24.49 28.74
C ALA A 617 3.87 -25.49 27.60
N TRP A 618 3.18 -25.06 26.54
CA TRP A 618 2.89 -25.87 25.37
C TRP A 618 4.17 -26.21 24.59
N VAL A 619 5.08 -25.26 24.37
CA VAL A 619 6.39 -25.51 23.75
C VAL A 619 7.17 -26.57 24.54
N ARG A 620 7.16 -26.47 25.87
CA ARG A 620 7.87 -27.43 26.74
C ARG A 620 7.32 -28.86 26.62
N GLN A 621 6.04 -29.02 26.26
CA GLN A 621 5.36 -30.30 26.11
C GLN A 621 5.49 -30.90 24.71
N LYS A 622 5.93 -30.12 23.72
CA LYS A 622 6.10 -30.61 22.35
C LYS A 622 7.19 -31.67 22.28
N ARG A 623 6.95 -32.68 21.43
CA ARG A 623 7.94 -33.72 21.11
C ARG A 623 8.77 -33.24 19.92
N GLY A 624 10.07 -33.49 19.95
CA GLY A 624 11.00 -32.99 18.95
C GLY A 624 11.32 -31.50 19.15
N VAL A 625 12.26 -30.99 18.35
CA VAL A 625 12.65 -29.58 18.43
C VAL A 625 11.76 -28.73 17.52
N MET A 626 11.34 -27.57 18.00
CA MET A 626 10.69 -26.59 17.14
C MET A 626 11.72 -25.72 16.42
N VAL A 627 11.33 -25.20 15.26
CA VAL A 627 12.20 -24.40 14.41
C VAL A 627 11.83 -22.93 14.49
N THR A 628 12.85 -22.07 14.58
CA THR A 628 12.74 -20.66 14.19
C THR A 628 13.53 -20.43 12.91
N ASP A 629 12.88 -19.86 11.90
CA ASP A 629 13.57 -19.46 10.67
C ASP A 629 14.13 -18.04 10.81
N THR A 630 15.43 -17.87 10.56
CA THR A 630 16.14 -16.58 10.63
C THR A 630 16.47 -16.02 9.26
N THR A 631 15.99 -16.66 8.17
CA THR A 631 16.30 -16.28 6.79
C THR A 631 15.98 -14.80 6.51
N MET A 632 14.89 -14.29 7.07
CA MET A 632 14.39 -12.93 6.87
C MET A 632 15.00 -11.86 7.81
N ARG A 633 15.90 -12.24 8.73
CA ARG A 633 16.57 -11.28 9.64
C ARG A 633 18.06 -11.54 9.77
N ASP A 634 18.47 -12.53 10.56
CA ASP A 634 19.88 -12.68 10.91
C ASP A 634 20.74 -13.26 9.79
N ALA A 635 20.15 -14.10 8.94
CA ALA A 635 20.87 -14.73 7.85
C ALA A 635 21.38 -13.68 6.86
N HIS A 636 20.48 -12.83 6.35
CA HIS A 636 20.89 -11.75 5.44
C HIS A 636 21.64 -10.62 6.14
N GLN A 637 21.45 -10.41 7.46
CA GLN A 637 22.31 -9.53 8.24
C GLN A 637 23.77 -10.02 8.23
N SER A 638 23.98 -11.33 8.29
CA SER A 638 25.31 -11.95 8.33
C SER A 638 25.96 -12.08 6.94
N LEU A 639 25.18 -12.47 5.93
CA LEU A 639 25.66 -12.78 4.58
C LEU A 639 25.62 -11.58 3.63
N LEU A 640 24.56 -10.78 3.69
CA LEU A 640 24.20 -9.78 2.67
C LEU A 640 24.14 -8.35 3.24
N ALA A 641 24.88 -8.09 4.32
CA ALA A 641 24.93 -6.80 5.01
C ALA A 641 23.53 -6.21 5.33
N THR A 642 22.56 -7.07 5.66
CA THR A 642 21.18 -6.69 5.99
C THR A 642 20.41 -6.03 4.83
N ARG A 643 20.83 -6.24 3.57
CA ARG A 643 20.32 -5.47 2.42
C ARG A 643 19.05 -6.02 1.79
N VAL A 644 18.52 -7.16 2.25
CA VAL A 644 17.31 -7.74 1.67
C VAL A 644 16.12 -6.82 1.91
N ARG A 645 15.44 -6.47 0.81
CA ARG A 645 14.38 -5.47 0.72
C ARG A 645 13.00 -6.04 1.04
N THR A 646 12.09 -5.15 1.42
CA THR A 646 10.74 -5.53 1.85
C THR A 646 9.99 -6.39 0.82
N VAL A 647 10.09 -6.06 -0.47
CA VAL A 647 9.44 -6.83 -1.55
C VAL A 647 9.85 -8.30 -1.58
N ASP A 648 11.14 -8.58 -1.41
CA ASP A 648 11.64 -9.95 -1.42
C ASP A 648 11.32 -10.68 -0.09
N LEU A 649 11.35 -9.95 1.03
CA LEU A 649 10.98 -10.50 2.34
C LEU A 649 9.49 -10.90 2.38
N VAL A 650 8.59 -10.10 1.79
CA VAL A 650 7.14 -10.34 1.80
C VAL A 650 6.78 -11.59 0.98
N GLU A 651 7.36 -11.73 -0.22
CA GLU A 651 7.16 -12.93 -1.03
C GLU A 651 7.75 -14.18 -0.35
N GLY A 652 8.94 -14.06 0.27
CA GLY A 652 9.51 -15.10 1.12
C GLY A 652 8.62 -15.46 2.32
N ALA A 653 7.96 -14.47 2.95
CA ALA A 653 7.05 -14.67 4.08
C ALA A 653 5.81 -15.47 3.69
N LYS A 654 5.25 -15.25 2.50
CA LYS A 654 4.13 -16.06 1.98
C LYS A 654 4.51 -17.54 1.85
N LEU A 655 5.68 -17.82 1.27
CA LEU A 655 6.19 -19.19 1.16
C LEU A 655 6.47 -19.81 2.53
N ALA A 656 7.07 -19.07 3.45
CA ALA A 656 7.29 -19.54 4.81
C ALA A 656 5.96 -19.83 5.54
N SER A 657 4.94 -19.00 5.37
CA SER A 657 3.60 -19.23 5.94
C SER A 657 2.99 -20.56 5.47
N GLN A 658 3.21 -20.93 4.21
CA GLN A 658 2.73 -22.16 3.60
C GLN A 658 3.56 -23.38 3.98
N LEU A 659 4.89 -23.27 3.95
CA LEU A 659 5.82 -24.41 4.10
C LEU A 659 6.38 -24.57 5.51
N LEU A 660 6.29 -23.55 6.36
CA LEU A 660 6.79 -23.55 7.74
C LEU A 660 5.67 -23.23 8.73
N GLY A 661 4.42 -23.59 8.42
CA GLY A 661 3.25 -23.29 9.27
C GLY A 661 3.33 -23.84 10.71
N ASN A 662 4.14 -24.86 10.96
CA ASN A 662 4.39 -25.44 12.29
C ASN A 662 5.65 -24.88 12.98
N ALA A 663 6.39 -23.97 12.34
CA ALA A 663 7.54 -23.32 12.97
C ALA A 663 7.10 -22.56 14.22
N PHE A 664 8.00 -22.48 15.21
CA PHE A 664 7.78 -21.68 16.40
C PHE A 664 7.63 -20.20 16.05
N SER A 665 8.56 -19.68 15.24
CA SER A 665 8.54 -18.28 14.81
C SER A 665 9.31 -18.02 13.52
N LEU A 666 9.01 -16.89 12.88
CA LEU A 666 9.89 -16.25 11.91
C LEU A 666 10.62 -15.11 12.60
N GLU A 667 11.95 -15.14 12.60
CA GLU A 667 12.75 -14.00 12.99
C GLU A 667 12.90 -13.08 11.77
N MET A 668 12.19 -11.95 11.78
CA MET A 668 12.02 -11.08 10.61
C MET A 668 12.17 -9.57 10.92
N TRP A 669 12.51 -9.22 12.17
CA TRP A 669 12.63 -7.83 12.61
C TRP A 669 13.64 -7.66 13.76
N GLY A 670 13.99 -6.42 14.08
CA GLY A 670 15.04 -6.12 15.06
C GLY A 670 16.46 -6.34 14.52
N GLY A 671 17.46 -6.35 15.40
CA GLY A 671 18.86 -6.33 14.98
C GLY A 671 19.20 -5.08 14.16
N ALA A 672 20.01 -5.22 13.10
CA ALA A 672 20.37 -4.10 12.23
C ALA A 672 19.26 -3.70 11.25
N THR A 673 18.20 -4.52 11.10
CA THR A 673 17.18 -4.30 10.06
C THR A 673 16.48 -2.96 10.20
N PHE A 674 16.18 -2.50 11.42
CA PHE A 674 15.47 -1.24 11.64
C PHE A 674 16.23 -0.03 11.08
N ASP A 675 17.50 0.13 11.46
CA ASP A 675 18.38 1.20 10.96
C ASP A 675 18.67 1.04 9.47
N VAL A 676 19.01 -0.16 9.01
CA VAL A 676 19.38 -0.42 7.62
C VAL A 676 18.23 -0.13 6.65
N THR A 677 17.00 -0.44 7.06
CA THR A 677 15.80 -0.21 6.25
C THR A 677 15.63 1.27 5.94
N TYR A 678 15.76 2.15 6.95
CA TYR A 678 15.77 3.59 6.72
C TYR A 678 17.03 4.06 5.98
N ARG A 679 18.21 3.69 6.49
CA ARG A 679 19.49 4.29 6.08
C ARG A 679 19.92 3.92 4.67
N PHE A 680 19.68 2.68 4.25
CA PHE A 680 20.30 2.13 3.05
C PHE A 680 19.31 1.62 2.02
N LEU A 681 18.08 1.33 2.43
CA LEU A 681 17.01 0.81 1.58
C LEU A 681 15.95 1.86 1.27
N ASN A 682 15.93 2.99 2.00
CA ASN A 682 14.94 4.06 1.85
C ASN A 682 13.50 3.54 2.01
N GLU A 683 13.32 2.58 2.90
CA GLU A 683 12.04 1.91 3.20
C GLU A 683 11.65 2.21 4.66
N ASP A 684 10.36 2.05 5.00
CA ASP A 684 9.89 2.12 6.39
C ASP A 684 9.88 0.70 7.02
N PRO A 685 10.69 0.42 8.06
CA PRO A 685 10.67 -0.87 8.73
C PRO A 685 9.30 -1.19 9.33
N TRP A 686 8.51 -0.21 9.77
CA TRP A 686 7.19 -0.46 10.36
C TRP A 686 6.20 -0.96 9.32
N GLU A 687 6.30 -0.43 8.11
CA GLU A 687 5.50 -0.90 6.98
C GLU A 687 5.92 -2.31 6.54
N ARG A 688 7.24 -2.59 6.50
CA ARG A 688 7.76 -3.95 6.33
C ARG A 688 7.16 -4.93 7.32
N LEU A 689 7.08 -4.57 8.60
CA LEU A 689 6.49 -5.40 9.63
C LEU A 689 5.01 -5.71 9.34
N ARG A 690 4.21 -4.69 9.01
CA ARG A 690 2.78 -4.89 8.68
C ARG A 690 2.58 -5.79 7.46
N GLN A 691 3.38 -5.61 6.41
CA GLN A 691 3.29 -6.43 5.20
C GLN A 691 3.68 -7.89 5.47
N ILE A 692 4.75 -8.13 6.24
CA ILE A 692 5.14 -9.50 6.62
C ILE A 692 4.08 -10.14 7.53
N ARG A 693 3.48 -9.39 8.46
CA ARG A 693 2.37 -9.90 9.29
C ARG A 693 1.17 -10.34 8.48
N ALA A 694 0.79 -9.55 7.47
CA ALA A 694 -0.28 -9.88 6.55
C ALA A 694 0.05 -11.11 5.70
N ALA A 695 1.31 -11.23 5.25
CA ALA A 695 1.78 -12.36 4.44
C ALA A 695 1.92 -13.67 5.20
N ALA A 696 2.25 -13.62 6.50
CA ALA A 696 2.45 -14.79 7.33
C ALA A 696 1.62 -14.75 8.63
N PRO A 697 0.27 -14.76 8.58
CA PRO A 697 -0.61 -14.55 9.74
C PRO A 697 -0.62 -15.69 10.77
N ASN A 698 -0.13 -16.87 10.39
CA ASN A 698 -0.17 -18.11 11.18
C ASN A 698 1.11 -18.42 11.97
N ILE A 699 2.18 -17.63 11.83
CA ILE A 699 3.47 -17.84 12.50
C ILE A 699 3.79 -16.66 13.44
N CYS A 700 4.41 -16.90 14.59
CA CYS A 700 4.84 -15.83 15.50
C CYS A 700 5.94 -14.96 14.86
N LEU A 701 5.86 -13.64 15.04
CA LEU A 701 6.92 -12.67 14.68
C LEU A 701 7.67 -12.17 15.93
N GLN A 702 8.80 -11.43 15.87
CA GLN A 702 9.63 -11.10 17.08
C GLN A 702 10.00 -9.58 17.40
N PHE A 703 9.87 -8.99 18.67
CA PHE A 703 9.97 -7.49 19.18
C PHE A 703 8.81 -6.54 19.91
N VAL A 704 9.10 -5.35 20.58
CA VAL A 704 8.36 -4.54 21.68
C VAL A 704 6.87 -4.01 21.68
N ARG A 705 6.51 -2.77 22.10
CA ARG A 705 5.08 -2.34 22.37
C ARG A 705 4.32 -1.97 21.10
N LEU A 706 4.81 -0.93 20.40
CA LEU A 706 4.29 -0.59 19.08
C LEU A 706 4.54 -1.75 18.12
N ALA A 707 5.64 -2.47 18.31
CA ALA A 707 5.95 -3.69 17.58
C ALA A 707 4.90 -4.78 17.84
N ALA A 708 4.51 -5.04 19.09
CA ALA A 708 3.41 -5.95 19.43
C ALA A 708 2.12 -5.55 18.74
N LYS A 709 1.77 -4.26 18.78
CA LYS A 709 0.60 -3.72 18.09
C LYS A 709 0.66 -3.97 16.57
N ASN A 710 1.85 -3.85 15.97
CA ASN A 710 2.05 -4.02 14.53
C ASN A 710 2.31 -5.49 14.12
N GLY A 711 2.17 -6.47 15.02
CA GLY A 711 2.11 -7.88 14.67
C GLY A 711 3.15 -8.79 15.31
N ILE A 712 3.99 -8.24 16.18
CA ILE A 712 5.06 -8.98 16.82
C ILE A 712 4.62 -9.78 18.07
N ASP A 713 5.18 -10.98 18.25
CA ASP A 713 4.75 -11.99 19.21
C ASP A 713 5.82 -12.45 20.23
N VAL A 714 7.08 -12.69 19.82
CA VAL A 714 8.18 -13.22 20.68
C VAL A 714 9.38 -12.29 20.74
N PHE A 715 9.77 -11.79 21.89
CA PHE A 715 10.78 -10.74 21.98
C PHE A 715 12.01 -11.31 22.62
N ARG A 716 13.03 -11.49 21.78
CA ARG A 716 14.36 -11.88 22.21
C ARG A 716 15.10 -10.69 22.82
N VAL A 717 15.09 -10.62 24.15
CA VAL A 717 15.72 -9.56 24.94
C VAL A 717 17.11 -10.02 25.38
N PHE A 718 18.14 -9.27 25.01
CA PHE A 718 19.52 -9.52 25.43
C PHE A 718 20.21 -8.23 25.86
N ASP A 719 21.26 -8.35 26.67
CA ASP A 719 22.16 -7.28 27.07
C ASP A 719 23.59 -7.67 26.68
N CYS A 720 24.41 -6.69 26.27
CA CYS A 720 25.74 -6.98 25.75
C CYS A 720 26.74 -7.47 26.80
N PHE A 721 26.38 -7.46 28.08
CA PHE A 721 27.14 -8.02 29.20
C PHE A 721 26.36 -9.05 30.03
N ASN A 722 25.20 -9.52 29.53
CA ASN A 722 24.26 -10.39 30.27
C ASN A 722 23.73 -9.77 31.57
N ASP A 723 23.63 -8.45 31.67
CA ASP A 723 23.02 -7.78 32.83
C ASP A 723 21.49 -7.83 32.74
N VAL A 724 20.89 -8.73 33.51
CA VAL A 724 19.43 -8.92 33.58
C VAL A 724 18.70 -7.70 34.13
N GLU A 725 19.35 -6.90 34.99
CA GLU A 725 18.73 -5.68 35.52
C GLU A 725 18.61 -4.59 34.44
N GLN A 726 19.50 -4.58 33.43
CA GLN A 726 19.31 -3.75 32.25
C GLN A 726 18.12 -4.22 31.41
N MET A 727 17.95 -5.54 31.29
CA MET A 727 16.87 -6.15 30.51
C MET A 727 15.48 -6.01 31.16
N ARG A 728 15.40 -5.83 32.49
CA ARG A 728 14.14 -5.81 33.26
C ARG A 728 13.07 -4.88 32.69
N VAL A 729 13.45 -3.67 32.27
CA VAL A 729 12.51 -2.69 31.69
C VAL A 729 11.86 -3.23 30.41
N CYS A 730 12.66 -3.89 29.55
CA CYS A 730 12.15 -4.50 28.34
C CYS A 730 11.26 -5.70 28.67
N ILE A 731 11.70 -6.58 29.57
CA ILE A 731 10.94 -7.77 29.99
C ILE A 731 9.56 -7.38 30.50
N GLU A 732 9.49 -6.42 31.42
CA GLU A 732 8.22 -5.92 31.96
C GLU A 732 7.32 -5.31 30.88
N ALA A 733 7.89 -4.56 29.94
CA ALA A 733 7.15 -4.00 28.80
C ALA A 733 6.58 -5.09 27.89
N VAL A 734 7.33 -6.17 27.63
CA VAL A 734 6.86 -7.33 26.85
C VAL A 734 5.69 -8.02 27.55
N ARG A 735 5.85 -8.29 28.85
CA ARG A 735 4.80 -8.93 29.66
C ARG A 735 3.53 -8.09 29.68
N LYS A 736 3.67 -6.78 29.87
CA LYS A 736 2.53 -5.84 29.85
C LYS A 736 1.83 -5.78 28.48
N ALA A 737 2.55 -6.04 27.39
CA ALA A 737 1.97 -6.13 26.05
C ALA A 737 1.28 -7.48 25.78
N GLY A 738 1.29 -8.43 26.72
CA GLY A 738 0.70 -9.77 26.55
C GLY A 738 1.48 -10.64 25.56
N LYS A 739 2.78 -10.38 25.39
CA LYS A 739 3.66 -11.06 24.44
C LYS A 739 4.75 -11.88 25.14
N VAL A 740 5.51 -12.66 24.38
CA VAL A 740 6.45 -13.65 24.92
C VAL A 740 7.81 -13.01 25.10
N ALA A 741 8.24 -12.81 26.35
CA ALA A 741 9.61 -12.44 26.68
C ALA A 741 10.56 -13.65 26.65
N GLU A 742 11.43 -13.73 25.64
CA GLU A 742 12.58 -14.65 25.61
C GLU A 742 13.81 -13.89 26.11
N VAL A 743 14.36 -14.26 27.26
CA VAL A 743 15.49 -13.55 27.86
C VAL A 743 16.77 -14.32 27.60
N CYS A 744 17.71 -13.68 26.92
CA CYS A 744 18.91 -14.33 26.44
C CYS A 744 20.06 -14.32 27.44
N VAL A 745 20.77 -15.43 27.43
CA VAL A 745 22.12 -15.59 27.90
C VAL A 745 23.04 -15.55 26.67
N CYS A 746 23.81 -14.48 26.49
CA CYS A 746 24.84 -14.41 25.46
C CYS A 746 26.01 -15.31 25.83
N TYR A 747 26.31 -16.28 24.97
CA TYR A 747 27.40 -17.24 25.16
C TYR A 747 28.71 -16.69 24.61
N THR A 748 29.78 -16.75 25.39
CA THR A 748 31.13 -16.30 25.01
C THR A 748 32.19 -17.22 25.59
N SER A 749 33.40 -17.19 25.01
CA SER A 749 34.53 -18.02 25.43
C SER A 749 34.19 -19.52 25.40
N ASP A 750 34.90 -20.36 26.15
CA ASP A 750 34.61 -21.80 26.25
C ASP A 750 34.22 -22.14 27.69
N LEU A 751 32.98 -22.64 27.85
CA LEU A 751 32.37 -23.04 29.12
C LEU A 751 33.27 -23.93 30.00
N GLN A 752 34.08 -24.77 29.36
CA GLN A 752 34.90 -25.76 30.06
C GLN A 752 36.28 -25.23 30.47
N THR A 753 36.75 -24.14 29.85
CA THR A 753 38.12 -23.64 30.07
C THR A 753 38.19 -22.19 30.55
N SER A 754 37.11 -21.41 30.43
CA SER A 754 37.07 -20.05 30.94
C SER A 754 37.04 -20.03 32.46
N SER A 755 37.81 -19.11 33.07
CA SER A 755 37.75 -18.82 34.51
C SER A 755 36.66 -17.82 34.87
N ILE A 756 36.04 -17.17 33.89
CA ILE A 756 35.00 -16.13 34.07
C ILE A 756 33.63 -16.69 33.68
N PHE A 757 33.52 -17.23 32.46
CA PHE A 757 32.26 -17.71 31.88
C PHE A 757 32.07 -19.20 32.12
N THR A 758 31.93 -19.57 33.40
CA THR A 758 31.79 -20.95 33.86
C THR A 758 30.34 -21.44 33.79
N VAL A 759 30.12 -22.73 34.07
CA VAL A 759 28.77 -23.31 34.27
C VAL A 759 27.96 -22.51 35.29
N ASP A 760 28.56 -22.15 36.43
CA ASP A 760 27.86 -21.42 37.49
C ASP A 760 27.50 -19.99 37.07
N TYR A 761 28.32 -19.34 36.24
CA TYR A 761 27.98 -18.04 35.66
C TYR A 761 26.70 -18.14 34.84
N TYR A 762 26.62 -19.08 33.89
CA TYR A 762 25.45 -19.22 33.03
C TYR A 762 24.20 -19.67 33.82
N LYS A 763 24.35 -20.51 34.86
CA LYS A 763 23.27 -20.81 35.81
C LYS A 763 22.73 -19.55 36.49
N GLY A 764 23.62 -18.69 36.97
CA GLY A 764 23.26 -17.44 37.63
C GLY A 764 22.46 -16.49 36.73
N VAL A 765 22.90 -16.32 35.48
CA VAL A 765 22.19 -15.49 34.50
C VAL A 765 20.81 -16.08 34.17
N ALA A 766 20.73 -17.39 33.89
CA ALA A 766 19.47 -18.06 33.55
C ALA A 766 18.46 -18.01 34.71
N LYS A 767 18.92 -18.22 35.95
CA LYS A 767 18.09 -18.06 37.15
C LYS A 767 17.54 -16.64 37.27
N SER A 768 18.41 -15.64 37.13
CA SER A 768 18.03 -14.23 37.21
C SER A 768 17.03 -13.85 36.11
N ALA A 769 17.21 -14.38 34.90
CA ALA A 769 16.28 -14.19 33.78
C ALA A 769 14.89 -14.78 34.08
N ALA A 770 14.82 -15.99 34.64
CA ALA A 770 13.56 -16.61 35.06
C ALA A 770 12.87 -15.77 36.16
N GLU A 771 13.61 -15.33 37.18
CA GLU A 771 13.10 -14.47 38.26
C GLU A 771 12.64 -13.10 37.76
N ALA A 772 13.23 -12.58 36.68
CA ALA A 772 12.81 -11.34 36.03
C ALA A 772 11.50 -11.48 35.22
N GLY A 773 10.96 -12.69 35.08
CA GLY A 773 9.69 -12.95 34.39
C GLY A 773 9.85 -13.36 32.92
N ALA A 774 10.98 -13.95 32.55
CA ALA A 774 11.12 -14.63 31.26
C ALA A 774 10.03 -15.70 31.09
N HIS A 775 9.51 -15.83 29.87
CA HIS A 775 8.70 -16.99 29.48
C HIS A 775 9.56 -18.10 28.87
N MET A 776 10.72 -17.74 28.33
CA MET A 776 11.70 -18.65 27.73
C MET A 776 13.12 -18.14 28.00
N ILE A 777 14.07 -19.06 28.12
CA ILE A 777 15.50 -18.76 28.21
C ILE A 777 16.11 -18.89 26.82
N GLY A 778 16.59 -17.78 26.27
CA GLY A 778 17.37 -17.80 25.04
C GLY A 778 18.84 -18.10 25.34
N ILE A 779 19.49 -18.93 24.52
CA ILE A 779 20.95 -19.05 24.48
C ILE A 779 21.40 -18.40 23.19
N LYS A 780 22.05 -17.23 23.29
CA LYS A 780 22.52 -16.48 22.13
C LYS A 780 24.02 -16.66 21.95
N ASP A 781 24.41 -17.66 21.17
CA ASP A 781 25.79 -17.89 20.73
C ASP A 781 26.09 -17.11 19.43
N MET A 782 26.21 -15.79 19.58
CA MET A 782 26.34 -14.82 18.48
C MET A 782 27.60 -14.99 17.59
N ALA A 783 28.58 -15.78 18.03
CA ALA A 783 29.81 -16.02 17.28
C ALA A 783 29.98 -17.49 16.82
N GLY A 784 29.13 -18.42 17.28
CA GLY A 784 29.26 -19.84 16.93
C GLY A 784 30.35 -20.55 17.74
N LEU A 785 30.48 -20.19 19.02
CA LEU A 785 31.51 -20.66 19.95
C LEU A 785 31.10 -21.90 20.73
N LEU A 786 29.80 -22.21 20.83
CA LEU A 786 29.35 -23.36 21.59
C LEU A 786 29.73 -24.64 20.83
N LYS A 787 30.72 -25.35 21.37
CA LYS A 787 31.18 -26.63 20.81
C LYS A 787 30.13 -27.72 21.07
N PRO A 788 29.98 -28.73 20.19
CA PRO A 788 29.00 -29.79 20.37
C PRO A 788 29.11 -30.50 21.73
N ARG A 789 30.35 -30.79 22.17
CA ARG A 789 30.62 -31.43 23.48
C ARG A 789 30.20 -30.59 24.70
N SER A 790 30.03 -29.29 24.54
CA SER A 790 29.64 -28.37 25.62
C SER A 790 28.13 -28.12 25.66
N ALA A 791 27.40 -28.48 24.61
CA ALA A 791 25.95 -28.28 24.51
C ALA A 791 25.17 -28.97 25.64
N PRO A 792 25.38 -30.27 25.94
CA PRO A 792 24.66 -30.94 27.03
C PRO A 792 24.91 -30.29 28.40
N LEU A 793 26.15 -29.88 28.66
CA LEU A 793 26.53 -29.24 29.93
C LEU A 793 25.80 -27.91 30.14
N LEU A 794 25.65 -27.10 29.08
CA LEU A 794 24.96 -25.83 29.16
C LEU A 794 23.45 -26.01 29.34
N VAL A 795 22.85 -26.97 28.63
CA VAL A 795 21.42 -27.28 28.79
C VAL A 795 21.14 -27.79 30.19
N GLU A 796 21.92 -28.75 30.69
CA GLU A 796 21.79 -29.27 32.07
C GLU A 796 21.96 -28.14 33.09
N ALA A 797 22.92 -27.24 32.87
CA ALA A 797 23.13 -26.08 33.73
C ALA A 797 21.86 -25.21 33.84
N ILE A 798 21.29 -24.80 32.71
CA ILE A 798 20.07 -23.97 32.69
C ILE A 798 18.87 -24.73 33.28
N ARG A 799 18.70 -26.02 32.93
CA ARG A 799 17.62 -26.87 33.46
C ARG A 799 17.69 -27.06 34.97
N SER A 800 18.88 -27.01 35.57
CA SER A 800 19.04 -27.13 37.03
C SER A 800 18.44 -25.97 37.83
N VAL A 801 18.11 -24.85 37.19
CA VAL A 801 17.59 -23.64 37.85
C VAL A 801 16.22 -23.19 37.36
N THR A 802 15.73 -23.72 36.22
CA THR A 802 14.42 -23.35 35.67
C THR A 802 13.87 -24.41 34.70
N ASP A 803 12.54 -24.57 34.69
CA ASP A 803 11.82 -25.45 33.77
C ASP A 803 11.33 -24.74 32.49
N LEU A 804 11.58 -23.43 32.37
CA LEU A 804 11.19 -22.64 31.19
C LEU A 804 11.80 -23.20 29.90
N PRO A 805 11.11 -23.12 28.75
CA PRO A 805 11.67 -23.53 27.47
C PRO A 805 13.02 -22.87 27.16
N ILE A 806 13.92 -23.63 26.53
CA ILE A 806 15.22 -23.19 26.05
C ILE A 806 15.15 -23.00 24.54
N HIS A 807 15.52 -21.80 24.09
CA HIS A 807 15.64 -21.45 22.68
C HIS A 807 17.11 -21.21 22.32
N PHE A 808 17.68 -22.06 21.48
CA PHE A 808 19.09 -21.98 21.10
C PHE A 808 19.28 -21.25 19.77
N HIS A 809 20.18 -20.28 19.80
CA HIS A 809 20.63 -19.51 18.67
C HIS A 809 22.15 -19.62 18.54
N THR A 810 22.64 -19.94 17.35
CA THR A 810 24.09 -19.98 17.06
C THR A 810 24.38 -19.55 15.62
N HIS A 811 25.66 -19.29 15.33
CA HIS A 811 26.17 -19.06 13.99
C HIS A 811 27.07 -20.21 13.54
N ALA A 812 27.07 -20.46 12.25
CA ALA A 812 27.86 -21.47 11.58
C ALA A 812 29.30 -21.04 11.27
N THR A 813 29.76 -19.94 11.88
CA THR A 813 31.09 -19.37 11.59
C THR A 813 32.18 -20.39 11.83
N SER A 814 32.02 -21.29 12.80
CA SER A 814 32.96 -22.35 13.13
C SER A 814 32.91 -23.57 12.21
N SER A 815 31.93 -23.66 11.31
CA SER A 815 31.58 -24.85 10.51
C SER A 815 31.16 -26.08 11.32
N CYS A 816 30.98 -25.98 12.65
CA CYS A 816 30.52 -27.10 13.49
C CYS A 816 29.13 -26.89 14.11
N SER A 817 28.46 -25.78 13.79
CA SER A 817 27.19 -25.39 14.40
C SER A 817 26.05 -26.37 14.15
N LEU A 818 25.99 -27.04 12.99
CA LEU A 818 24.98 -28.06 12.73
C LEU A 818 25.14 -29.25 13.69
N ALA A 819 26.38 -29.66 13.96
CA ALA A 819 26.66 -30.68 14.97
C ALA A 819 26.29 -30.18 16.38
N THR A 820 26.55 -28.90 16.70
CA THR A 820 26.09 -28.30 17.96
C THR A 820 24.56 -28.28 18.06
N ALA A 821 23.85 -27.94 17.00
CA ALA A 821 22.38 -27.94 16.96
C ALA A 821 21.81 -29.35 17.19
N LEU A 822 22.41 -30.38 16.60
CA LEU A 822 22.05 -31.77 16.86
C LEU A 822 22.26 -32.14 18.33
N GLU A 823 23.39 -31.76 18.93
CA GLU A 823 23.64 -32.02 20.36
C GLU A 823 22.71 -31.23 21.29
N MET A 824 22.35 -30.00 20.91
CA MET A 824 21.37 -29.19 21.65
C MET A 824 19.98 -29.84 21.60
N ALA A 825 19.54 -30.32 20.43
CA ALA A 825 18.30 -31.06 20.30
C ALA A 825 18.31 -32.34 21.15
N ARG A 826 19.41 -33.12 21.11
CA ARG A 826 19.60 -34.31 21.96
C ARG A 826 19.55 -34.01 23.44
N ALA A 827 20.11 -32.87 23.85
CA ALA A 827 20.13 -32.44 25.25
C ALA A 827 18.77 -31.92 25.76
N GLY A 828 17.76 -31.79 24.89
CA GLY A 828 16.42 -31.33 25.27
C GLY A 828 16.23 -29.81 25.17
N CYS A 829 16.89 -29.17 24.22
CA CYS A 829 16.54 -27.81 23.77
C CYS A 829 15.18 -27.84 23.05
N ASP A 830 14.30 -26.87 23.32
CA ASP A 830 12.92 -26.90 22.82
C ASP A 830 12.79 -26.21 21.45
N VAL A 831 13.55 -25.15 21.20
CA VAL A 831 13.52 -24.40 19.94
C VAL A 831 14.95 -24.13 19.46
N ILE A 832 15.21 -24.25 18.16
CA ILE A 832 16.51 -23.91 17.55
C ILE A 832 16.32 -23.00 16.34
N ASP A 833 17.20 -22.00 16.21
CA ASP A 833 17.28 -21.12 15.06
C ASP A 833 18.04 -21.76 13.89
N PHE A 834 17.45 -21.71 12.70
CA PHE A 834 18.05 -22.14 11.45
C PHE A 834 17.78 -21.13 10.34
N ALA A 835 18.52 -21.22 9.24
CA ALA A 835 18.21 -20.56 7.98
C ALA A 835 18.03 -21.61 6.87
N THR A 836 17.27 -21.29 5.82
CA THR A 836 17.24 -22.15 4.62
C THR A 836 18.64 -22.32 4.03
N ALA A 837 18.94 -23.47 3.43
CA ALA A 837 20.29 -23.85 3.01
C ALA A 837 21.03 -22.76 2.19
N SER A 838 20.36 -22.16 1.21
CA SER A 838 20.87 -21.07 0.37
C SER A 838 21.21 -19.78 1.13
N MET A 839 20.69 -19.61 2.34
CA MET A 839 20.93 -18.47 3.23
C MET A 839 21.59 -18.90 4.56
N ALA A 840 22.05 -20.14 4.65
CA ALA A 840 22.70 -20.70 5.83
C ALA A 840 24.23 -20.70 5.71
N ASP A 841 24.86 -21.18 6.79
CA ASP A 841 26.29 -21.43 6.92
C ASP A 841 27.17 -20.16 6.79
N CYS A 842 28.50 -20.36 6.82
CA CYS A 842 29.46 -19.28 6.98
C CYS A 842 29.12 -18.45 8.23
N THR A 843 28.89 -17.14 8.12
CA THR A 843 28.51 -16.32 9.28
C THR A 843 27.01 -16.37 9.61
N SER A 844 26.20 -17.11 8.84
CA SER A 844 24.75 -17.28 9.09
C SER A 844 24.47 -18.39 10.11
N GLN A 845 23.20 -18.74 10.32
CA GLN A 845 22.76 -19.90 11.10
C GLN A 845 23.09 -21.23 10.39
N PRO A 846 23.10 -22.37 11.12
CA PRO A 846 23.15 -23.69 10.49
C PRO A 846 21.96 -23.93 9.54
N SER A 847 22.18 -24.78 8.54
CA SER A 847 21.17 -25.15 7.53
C SER A 847 19.97 -25.90 8.13
N LEU A 848 18.76 -25.35 7.92
CA LEU A 848 17.50 -25.99 8.24
C LEU A 848 17.31 -27.28 7.43
N ASN A 849 17.55 -27.23 6.12
CA ASN A 849 17.42 -28.38 5.22
C ASN A 849 18.35 -29.52 5.68
N GLY A 850 19.60 -29.19 6.02
CA GLY A 850 20.57 -30.15 6.53
C GLY A 850 20.15 -30.76 7.86
N PHE A 851 19.56 -29.96 8.77
CA PHE A 851 19.05 -30.45 10.05
C PHE A 851 17.83 -31.38 9.87
N LEU A 852 16.86 -31.00 9.03
CA LEU A 852 15.69 -31.82 8.72
C LEU A 852 16.09 -33.17 8.11
N ALA A 853 17.02 -33.17 7.16
CA ALA A 853 17.54 -34.41 6.57
C ALA A 853 18.30 -35.26 7.61
N SER A 854 19.06 -34.64 8.52
CA SER A 854 19.83 -35.35 9.55
C SER A 854 18.97 -35.94 10.67
N THR A 855 17.77 -35.41 10.87
CA THR A 855 16.86 -35.82 11.94
C THR A 855 15.67 -36.65 11.45
N GLU A 856 15.53 -36.85 10.14
CA GLU A 856 14.42 -37.61 9.54
C GLU A 856 14.25 -38.98 10.19
N GLY A 857 13.01 -39.29 10.60
CA GLY A 857 12.66 -40.55 11.28
C GLY A 857 13.13 -40.66 12.74
N SER A 858 13.79 -39.64 13.29
CA SER A 858 14.19 -39.60 14.71
C SER A 858 13.18 -38.85 15.58
N GLU A 859 13.25 -39.04 16.91
CA GLU A 859 12.42 -38.30 17.87
C GLU A 859 12.75 -36.81 17.96
N MET A 860 13.90 -36.40 17.42
CA MET A 860 14.32 -34.99 17.38
C MET A 860 13.73 -34.23 16.19
N ALA A 861 13.17 -34.95 15.20
CA ALA A 861 12.63 -34.35 13.99
C ALA A 861 11.57 -33.30 14.33
N PRO A 862 11.65 -32.08 13.79
CA PRO A 862 10.57 -31.12 13.87
C PRO A 862 9.29 -31.66 13.22
N GLU A 863 8.12 -31.35 13.79
CA GLU A 863 6.83 -31.62 13.16
C GLU A 863 6.62 -30.71 11.93
N GLY A 864 6.09 -31.26 10.83
CA GLY A 864 5.72 -30.50 9.63
C GLY A 864 6.53 -30.89 8.39
N THR A 865 7.00 -29.88 7.65
CA THR A 865 7.60 -30.05 6.33
C THR A 865 8.96 -30.72 6.41
N GLY A 866 9.10 -31.86 5.72
CA GLY A 866 10.40 -32.52 5.55
C GLY A 866 11.34 -31.76 4.62
N TYR A 867 12.62 -32.15 4.59
CA TYR A 867 13.66 -31.42 3.87
C TYR A 867 13.37 -31.23 2.35
N LEU A 868 12.80 -32.24 1.68
CA LEU A 868 12.40 -32.12 0.25
C LEU A 868 11.21 -31.19 0.04
N GLY A 869 10.29 -31.11 1.01
CA GLY A 869 9.14 -30.21 0.94
C GLY A 869 9.54 -28.74 1.08
N LEU A 870 10.71 -28.47 1.67
CA LEU A 870 11.26 -27.13 1.83
C LEU A 870 12.03 -26.63 0.60
N GLU A 871 12.33 -27.51 -0.37
CA GLU A 871 13.12 -27.16 -1.55
C GLU A 871 12.60 -25.92 -2.32
N PRO A 872 11.28 -25.73 -2.53
CA PRO A 872 10.78 -24.53 -3.21
C PRO A 872 11.12 -23.23 -2.47
N TYR A 873 11.14 -23.26 -1.14
CA TYR A 873 11.55 -22.13 -0.29
C TYR A 873 13.04 -21.83 -0.48
N ASP A 874 13.87 -22.87 -0.52
CA ASP A 874 15.31 -22.72 -0.71
C ASP A 874 15.66 -22.19 -2.10
N VAL A 875 15.00 -22.72 -3.14
CA VAL A 875 15.18 -22.26 -4.52
C VAL A 875 14.80 -20.78 -4.65
N TYR A 876 13.71 -20.34 -4.01
CA TYR A 876 13.34 -18.93 -3.97
C TYR A 876 14.48 -18.07 -3.39
N TRP A 877 14.97 -18.42 -2.20
CA TRP A 877 16.03 -17.67 -1.52
C TRP A 877 17.38 -17.71 -2.25
N SER A 878 17.70 -18.81 -2.91
CA SER A 878 18.87 -18.91 -3.79
C SER A 878 18.81 -17.87 -4.92
N ARG A 879 17.66 -17.74 -5.59
CA ARG A 879 17.47 -16.72 -6.64
C ARG A 879 17.45 -15.30 -6.09
N VAL A 880 16.88 -15.09 -4.90
CA VAL A 880 16.94 -13.78 -4.24
C VAL A 880 18.37 -13.41 -3.93
N ARG A 881 19.15 -14.31 -3.32
CA ARG A 881 20.55 -14.10 -2.95
C ARG A 881 21.42 -13.67 -4.15
N ASP A 882 21.22 -14.26 -5.33
CA ASP A 882 21.92 -13.86 -6.57
C ASP A 882 21.79 -12.35 -6.88
N MET A 883 20.60 -11.77 -6.66
CA MET A 883 20.32 -10.34 -6.89
C MET A 883 21.13 -9.43 -5.93
N TYR A 884 21.52 -9.96 -4.77
CA TYR A 884 22.27 -9.26 -3.73
C TYR A 884 23.77 -9.58 -3.75
N SER A 885 24.29 -10.25 -4.78
CA SER A 885 25.69 -10.66 -4.87
C SER A 885 26.74 -9.56 -4.60
N PRO A 886 26.54 -8.25 -4.91
CA PRO A 886 27.50 -7.22 -4.50
C PRO A 886 27.60 -6.98 -2.99
N PHE A 887 26.62 -7.43 -2.23
CA PHE A 887 26.58 -7.30 -0.77
C PHE A 887 27.06 -8.56 -0.04
N GLU A 888 27.45 -9.60 -0.78
CA GLU A 888 28.07 -10.80 -0.21
C GLU A 888 29.30 -10.43 0.60
N ASN A 889 29.40 -11.01 1.80
CA ASN A 889 30.59 -10.84 2.62
C ASN A 889 31.85 -11.46 1.95
N GLY A 890 31.67 -12.45 1.07
CA GLY A 890 32.73 -13.10 0.29
C GLY A 890 33.44 -14.25 1.01
N MET A 891 32.97 -14.67 2.17
CA MET A 891 33.44 -15.90 2.81
C MET A 891 32.98 -17.11 2.00
N LYS A 892 33.93 -18.00 1.69
CA LYS A 892 33.65 -19.25 0.95
C LYS A 892 33.26 -20.40 1.86
N SER A 893 33.61 -20.33 3.15
CA SER A 893 33.35 -21.33 4.17
C SER A 893 33.45 -20.70 5.56
N GLY A 894 32.96 -21.38 6.59
CA GLY A 894 33.31 -21.04 7.97
C GLY A 894 34.81 -21.23 8.28
N THR A 895 35.23 -20.74 9.44
CA THR A 895 36.59 -20.76 9.97
C THR A 895 36.61 -21.08 11.46
N ALA A 896 37.46 -22.03 11.85
CA ALA A 896 37.71 -22.35 13.26
C ALA A 896 38.45 -21.22 14.01
N ARG A 897 39.01 -20.22 13.30
CA ARG A 897 39.63 -19.05 13.94
C ARG A 897 38.65 -18.27 14.82
N VAL A 898 37.34 -18.44 14.62
CA VAL A 898 36.32 -17.80 15.48
C VAL A 898 36.45 -18.18 16.95
N PHE A 899 36.94 -19.38 17.27
CA PHE A 899 37.20 -19.76 18.66
C PHE A 899 38.33 -18.96 19.33
N ASP A 900 39.20 -18.33 18.54
CA ASP A 900 40.30 -17.49 19.02
C ASP A 900 39.86 -16.03 19.14
N HIS A 901 39.43 -15.41 18.05
CA HIS A 901 39.07 -13.99 18.03
C HIS A 901 37.66 -13.69 18.55
N GLN A 902 36.76 -14.68 18.57
CA GLN A 902 35.40 -14.57 19.09
C GLN A 902 34.58 -13.39 18.51
N ILE A 903 34.76 -13.11 17.22
CA ILE A 903 34.04 -12.02 16.54
C ILE A 903 32.67 -12.57 16.11
N PRO A 904 31.56 -11.92 16.49
CA PRO A 904 30.21 -12.30 16.04
C PRO A 904 30.05 -12.22 14.52
N GLY A 905 29.15 -13.02 13.96
CA GLY A 905 28.94 -13.11 12.50
C GLY A 905 28.78 -11.76 11.81
N GLY A 906 27.81 -10.95 12.23
CA GLY A 906 27.58 -9.61 11.65
C GLY A 906 28.76 -8.63 11.83
N GLN A 907 29.48 -8.71 12.95
CA GLN A 907 30.66 -7.87 13.18
C GLN A 907 31.83 -8.29 12.29
N TYR A 908 31.98 -9.60 12.02
CA TYR A 908 33.01 -10.14 11.13
C TYR A 908 32.82 -9.58 9.72
N SER A 909 31.60 -9.66 9.18
CA SER A 909 31.27 -9.11 7.86
C SER A 909 31.53 -7.60 7.79
N ASN A 910 31.13 -6.84 8.83
CA ASN A 910 31.36 -5.39 8.89
C ASN A 910 32.85 -5.02 8.93
N LEU A 911 33.64 -5.69 9.77
CA LEU A 911 35.09 -5.46 9.88
C LEU A 911 35.81 -5.73 8.57
N MET A 912 35.41 -6.77 7.83
CA MET A 912 35.99 -7.06 6.51
C MET A 912 35.76 -5.90 5.53
N VAL A 913 34.53 -5.39 5.46
CA VAL A 913 34.19 -4.25 4.58
C VAL A 913 34.97 -3.00 5.00
N GLN A 914 35.09 -2.73 6.30
CA GLN A 914 35.89 -1.61 6.82
C GLN A 914 37.36 -1.75 6.42
N CYS A 915 37.97 -2.92 6.59
CA CYS A 915 39.36 -3.16 6.19
C CYS A 915 39.59 -2.94 4.69
N LYS A 916 38.66 -3.42 3.85
CA LYS A 916 38.70 -3.19 2.39
C LYS A 916 38.61 -1.70 2.07
N SER A 917 37.67 -0.98 2.69
CA SER A 917 37.47 0.46 2.45
C SER A 917 38.64 1.33 2.89
N MET A 918 39.36 0.92 3.95
CA MET A 918 40.53 1.62 4.47
C MET A 918 41.83 1.22 3.76
N GLY A 919 41.78 0.33 2.77
CA GLY A 919 42.96 -0.15 2.05
C GLY A 919 43.93 -0.98 2.89
N ILE A 920 43.45 -1.61 3.97
CA ILE A 920 44.26 -2.45 4.89
C ILE A 920 43.83 -3.93 4.84
N TRP A 921 43.21 -4.35 3.73
CA TRP A 921 42.74 -5.73 3.57
C TRP A 921 43.87 -6.76 3.66
N ASP A 922 45.07 -6.40 3.20
CA ASP A 922 46.30 -7.17 3.35
C ASP A 922 46.67 -7.46 4.82
N LYS A 923 46.15 -6.66 5.76
CA LYS A 923 46.36 -6.81 7.21
C LYS A 923 45.22 -7.53 7.93
N TRP A 924 44.28 -8.13 7.21
CA TRP A 924 43.08 -8.76 7.79
C TRP A 924 43.41 -9.72 8.95
N GLU A 925 44.37 -10.61 8.75
CA GLU A 925 44.77 -11.58 9.80
C GLU A 925 45.29 -10.88 11.07
N GLY A 926 46.03 -9.76 10.91
CA GLY A 926 46.50 -8.95 12.02
C GLY A 926 45.38 -8.17 12.73
N VAL A 927 44.30 -7.82 12.01
CA VAL A 927 43.09 -7.24 12.62
C VAL A 927 42.37 -8.28 13.49
N LEU A 928 42.29 -9.54 13.05
CA LEU A 928 41.72 -10.63 13.85
C LEU A 928 42.50 -10.86 15.15
N ASP A 929 43.83 -10.89 15.06
CA ASP A 929 44.71 -11.02 16.24
C ASP A 929 44.57 -9.82 17.18
N MET A 930 44.56 -8.60 16.63
CA MET A 930 44.37 -7.39 17.44
C MET A 930 43.00 -7.36 18.11
N TYR A 931 41.95 -7.86 17.46
CA TYR A 931 40.62 -7.95 18.05
C TYR A 931 40.60 -8.86 19.29
N ARG A 932 41.25 -10.02 19.21
CA ARG A 932 41.48 -10.91 20.37
C ARG A 932 42.27 -10.19 21.46
N ASP A 933 43.36 -9.53 21.10
CA ASP A 933 44.25 -8.89 22.06
C ASP A 933 43.56 -7.70 22.77
N VAL A 934 42.71 -6.94 22.06
CA VAL A 934 41.86 -5.90 22.64
C VAL A 934 40.79 -6.49 23.56
N ASN A 935 40.18 -7.63 23.22
CA ASN A 935 39.26 -8.30 24.14
C ASN A 935 39.95 -8.69 25.46
N ASN A 936 41.18 -9.22 25.36
CA ASN A 936 41.98 -9.56 26.55
C ASN A 936 42.34 -8.30 27.36
N LEU A 937 42.69 -7.20 26.67
CA LEU A 937 42.92 -5.90 27.30
C LEU A 937 41.69 -5.42 28.09
N PHE A 938 40.48 -5.61 27.56
CA PHE A 938 39.25 -5.25 28.26
C PHE A 938 38.79 -6.25 29.33
N GLY A 939 39.55 -7.32 29.59
CA GLY A 939 39.27 -8.29 30.66
C GLY A 939 38.39 -9.47 30.26
N ASP A 940 38.40 -9.87 28.98
CA ASP A 940 37.55 -10.91 28.37
C ASP A 940 36.05 -10.63 28.57
N ILE A 941 35.49 -9.82 27.68
CA ILE A 941 34.09 -9.38 27.75
C ILE A 941 33.19 -10.20 26.82
N VAL A 942 31.89 -10.19 27.10
CA VAL A 942 30.87 -10.63 26.14
C VAL A 942 30.90 -9.65 24.95
N LYS A 943 31.02 -10.19 23.74
CA LYS A 943 31.17 -9.41 22.51
C LYS A 943 29.95 -9.61 21.63
N VAL A 944 29.00 -8.68 21.72
CA VAL A 944 27.82 -8.58 20.87
C VAL A 944 27.51 -7.10 20.68
N THR A 945 26.71 -6.71 19.69
CA THR A 945 26.43 -5.28 19.49
C THR A 945 25.83 -4.66 20.76
N PRO A 946 26.35 -3.51 21.26
CA PRO A 946 27.44 -2.70 20.71
C PRO A 946 28.86 -2.99 21.25
N SER A 947 29.06 -3.84 22.25
CA SER A 947 30.40 -4.12 22.83
C SER A 947 31.39 -4.69 21.80
N SER A 948 30.93 -5.52 20.87
CA SER A 948 31.76 -6.07 19.77
C SER A 948 32.31 -4.99 18.83
N LYS A 949 31.57 -3.89 18.63
CA LYS A 949 32.00 -2.74 17.84
C LYS A 949 33.12 -1.98 18.56
N CYS A 950 33.01 -1.78 19.86
CA CYS A 950 34.04 -1.08 20.64
C CYS A 950 35.40 -1.80 20.56
N VAL A 951 35.39 -3.14 20.65
CA VAL A 951 36.60 -3.96 20.44
C VAL A 951 37.14 -3.78 19.01
N GLY A 952 36.26 -3.79 18.01
CA GLY A 952 36.63 -3.63 16.60
C GLY A 952 37.22 -2.27 16.26
N ASP A 953 36.61 -1.19 16.74
CA ASP A 953 37.05 0.18 16.48
C ASP A 953 38.47 0.41 17.06
N LEU A 954 38.74 -0.09 18.28
CA LEU A 954 40.09 0.00 18.85
C LEU A 954 41.09 -0.89 18.10
N ALA A 955 40.69 -2.11 17.72
CA ALA A 955 41.57 -3.01 16.97
C ALA A 955 42.00 -2.41 15.63
N LEU A 956 41.06 -1.84 14.87
CA LEU A 956 41.34 -1.13 13.63
C LEU A 956 42.25 0.09 13.85
N TYR A 957 41.98 0.88 14.89
CA TYR A 957 42.80 2.04 15.23
C TYR A 957 44.26 1.63 15.53
N LEU A 958 44.47 0.59 16.33
CA LEU A 958 45.81 0.14 16.70
C LEU A 958 46.56 -0.43 15.48
N VAL A 959 45.91 -1.25 14.65
CA VAL A 959 46.53 -1.82 13.45
C VAL A 959 46.93 -0.74 12.45
N THR A 960 46.10 0.27 12.25
CA THR A 960 46.40 1.37 11.30
C THR A 960 47.55 2.26 11.78
N ARG A 961 47.77 2.34 13.09
CA ARG A 961 48.89 3.08 13.72
C ARG A 961 50.13 2.24 13.99
N GLY A 962 50.07 0.92 13.75
CA GLY A 962 51.18 0.00 14.06
C GLY A 962 51.44 -0.16 15.56
N LEU A 963 50.41 0.01 16.38
CA LEU A 963 50.48 -0.10 17.84
C LEU A 963 50.01 -1.48 18.32
N LYS A 964 50.47 -1.90 19.50
CA LYS A 964 50.02 -3.13 20.18
C LYS A 964 48.92 -2.81 21.19
N ALA A 965 48.07 -3.79 21.52
CA ALA A 965 47.08 -3.63 22.60
C ALA A 965 47.72 -3.26 23.95
N SER A 966 48.90 -3.83 24.25
CA SER A 966 49.67 -3.50 25.46
C SER A 966 50.15 -2.05 25.53
N ASP A 967 50.23 -1.36 24.38
CA ASP A 967 50.66 0.05 24.34
C ASP A 967 49.61 1.00 24.92
N VAL A 968 48.35 0.57 25.04
CA VAL A 968 47.24 1.37 25.58
C VAL A 968 47.46 1.72 27.05
N THR A 969 48.01 0.79 27.84
CA THR A 969 48.25 0.97 29.27
C THR A 969 49.70 1.29 29.61
N ASP A 970 50.60 1.32 28.62
CA ASP A 970 52.01 1.63 28.81
C ASP A 970 52.19 3.12 29.20
N PRO A 971 52.69 3.43 30.42
CA PRO A 971 52.93 4.80 30.84
C PRO A 971 53.89 5.57 29.92
N ALA A 972 54.82 4.88 29.24
CA ALA A 972 55.78 5.50 28.33
C ALA A 972 55.16 5.96 26.99
N LYS A 973 53.97 5.43 26.64
CA LYS A 973 53.22 5.77 25.42
C LYS A 973 51.96 6.60 25.70
N LYS A 974 51.82 7.11 26.93
CA LYS A 974 50.69 7.94 27.35
C LYS A 974 50.52 9.14 26.41
N GLY A 975 49.32 9.31 25.85
CA GLY A 975 48.98 10.39 24.91
C GLY A 975 49.28 10.09 23.44
N GLN A 976 49.78 8.90 23.09
CA GLN A 976 49.98 8.48 21.69
C GLN A 976 48.74 7.81 21.07
N VAL A 977 47.72 7.50 21.87
CA VAL A 977 46.47 6.85 21.44
C VAL A 977 45.32 7.82 21.65
N ASP A 978 44.73 8.26 20.53
CA ASP A 978 43.45 8.95 20.53
C ASP A 978 42.33 7.91 20.51
N PHE A 979 41.62 7.76 21.62
CA PHE A 979 40.60 6.71 21.75
C PHE A 979 39.33 7.04 20.96
N PRO A 980 38.80 6.08 20.18
CA PRO A 980 37.46 6.21 19.59
C PRO A 980 36.39 6.47 20.66
N ASP A 981 35.38 7.30 20.36
CA ASP A 981 34.29 7.60 21.31
C ASP A 981 33.53 6.33 21.75
N SER A 982 33.47 5.30 20.90
CA SER A 982 32.90 4.00 21.26
C SER A 982 33.65 3.31 22.40
N VAL A 983 34.98 3.46 22.46
CA VAL A 983 35.84 2.91 23.52
C VAL A 983 35.72 3.74 24.79
N VAL A 984 35.70 5.06 24.66
CA VAL A 984 35.47 5.97 25.79
C VAL A 984 34.11 5.70 26.42
N GLY A 985 33.04 5.65 25.62
CA GLY A 985 31.69 5.36 26.08
C GLY A 985 31.53 3.97 26.72
N LEU A 986 32.23 2.95 26.20
CA LEU A 986 32.31 1.61 26.80
C LEU A 986 32.84 1.69 28.24
N LEU A 987 34.01 2.30 28.44
CA LEU A 987 34.68 2.37 29.74
C LEU A 987 34.04 3.37 30.70
N GLU A 988 33.39 4.43 30.19
CA GLU A 988 32.53 5.31 31.01
C GLU A 988 31.31 4.56 31.57
N GLY A 989 31.00 3.37 31.05
CA GLY A 989 29.87 2.55 31.49
C GLY A 989 28.55 2.91 30.80
N ARG A 990 28.57 3.65 29.68
CA ARG A 990 27.35 4.03 28.93
C ARG A 990 26.59 2.81 28.37
N LEU A 991 27.26 1.65 28.31
CA LEU A 991 26.71 0.38 27.85
C LEU A 991 26.40 -0.60 29.00
N GLY A 992 26.64 -0.20 30.26
CA GLY A 992 26.69 -1.10 31.40
C GLY A 992 28.11 -1.61 31.69
N PHE A 993 28.21 -2.63 32.54
CA PHE A 993 29.48 -3.17 33.02
C PHE A 993 29.58 -4.68 32.82
N PRO A 994 30.75 -5.21 32.42
CA PRO A 994 30.96 -6.65 32.36
C PRO A 994 30.95 -7.26 33.78
N HIS A 995 30.70 -8.56 33.88
CA HIS A 995 30.55 -9.28 35.15
C HIS A 995 31.70 -9.06 36.16
N LYS A 996 32.95 -8.93 35.69
CA LYS A 996 34.13 -8.67 36.53
C LYS A 996 34.56 -7.21 36.59
N GLY A 997 33.81 -6.30 35.97
CA GLY A 997 34.25 -4.92 35.71
C GLY A 997 35.37 -4.85 34.67
N PHE A 998 35.70 -3.63 34.25
CA PHE A 998 36.86 -3.40 33.38
C PHE A 998 38.14 -3.29 34.22
N PRO A 999 39.32 -3.68 33.69
CA PRO A 999 40.58 -3.46 34.39
C PRO A 999 40.83 -1.97 34.72
N ASP A 1000 41.22 -1.70 35.97
CA ASP A 1000 41.39 -0.33 36.50
C ASP A 1000 42.44 0.48 35.71
N GLU A 1001 43.54 -0.17 35.34
CA GLU A 1001 44.62 0.42 34.54
C GLU A 1001 44.17 0.86 33.16
N VAL A 1002 43.28 0.10 32.52
CA VAL A 1002 42.70 0.43 31.20
C VAL A 1002 41.71 1.57 31.33
N SER A 1003 40.83 1.49 32.33
CA SER A 1003 39.86 2.56 32.62
C SER A 1003 40.57 3.88 32.88
N LYS A 1004 41.65 3.87 33.67
CA LYS A 1004 42.47 5.06 33.95
C LYS A 1004 43.22 5.57 32.72
N ALA A 1005 43.71 4.68 31.86
CA ALA A 1005 44.40 5.08 30.63
C ALA A 1005 43.47 5.81 29.65
N VAL A 1006 42.22 5.36 29.51
CA VAL A 1006 41.25 5.93 28.56
C VAL A 1006 40.49 7.12 29.12
N LEU A 1007 40.02 7.05 30.38
CA LEU A 1007 39.16 8.08 30.98
C LEU A 1007 39.95 9.20 31.68
N GLY A 1008 41.22 8.96 32.00
CA GLY A 1008 42.01 9.88 32.83
C GLY A 1008 41.40 10.01 34.22
N ASP A 1009 41.04 11.24 34.60
CA ASP A 1009 40.45 11.56 35.91
C ASP A 1009 38.90 11.42 35.93
N LYS A 1010 38.27 11.17 34.77
CA LYS A 1010 36.82 10.94 34.71
C LYS A 1010 36.47 9.62 35.37
N LYS A 1011 35.42 9.62 36.20
CA LYS A 1011 34.91 8.41 36.87
C LYS A 1011 33.85 7.72 36.00
N PRO A 1012 33.87 6.39 35.88
CA PRO A 1012 32.77 5.63 35.28
C PRO A 1012 31.45 5.86 36.01
N LEU A 1013 30.33 5.59 35.33
CA LEU A 1013 29.01 5.56 35.95
C LEU A 1013 28.95 4.49 37.05
N THR A 1014 28.08 4.68 38.06
CA THR A 1014 27.89 3.69 39.14
C THR A 1014 26.51 3.03 39.12
N THR A 1015 25.65 3.45 38.19
CA THR A 1015 24.26 2.99 38.05
C THR A 1015 23.94 2.73 36.59
N ARG A 1016 22.84 2.02 36.31
CA ARG A 1016 22.37 1.78 34.94
C ARG A 1016 22.25 3.10 34.17
N PRO A 1017 22.81 3.23 32.95
CA PRO A 1017 22.81 4.47 32.18
C PRO A 1017 21.41 5.06 31.98
N SER A 1018 20.42 4.20 31.72
CA SER A 1018 19.04 4.63 31.47
C SER A 1018 18.31 5.17 32.71
N ALA A 1019 18.76 4.87 33.93
CA ALA A 1019 18.13 5.37 35.15
C ALA A 1019 18.32 6.88 35.34
N ALA A 1020 19.38 7.44 34.75
CA ALA A 1020 19.70 8.86 34.82
C ALA A 1020 19.06 9.68 33.67
N LEU A 1021 18.43 9.03 32.69
CA LEU A 1021 17.82 9.72 31.56
C LEU A 1021 16.41 10.21 31.92
N PRO A 1022 16.07 11.48 31.63
CA PRO A 1022 14.70 11.96 31.78
C PRO A 1022 13.77 11.22 30.80
N PRO A 1023 12.49 10.97 31.16
CA PRO A 1023 11.51 10.46 30.21
C PRO A 1023 11.37 11.38 28.99
N ALA A 1024 11.29 10.78 27.80
CA ALA A 1024 11.06 11.54 26.58
C ALA A 1024 9.61 12.06 26.53
N ASP A 1025 9.43 13.32 26.13
CA ASP A 1025 8.11 13.90 25.88
C ASP A 1025 7.62 13.53 24.47
N PHE A 1026 6.93 12.39 24.37
CA PHE A 1026 6.39 11.90 23.11
C PHE A 1026 5.41 12.88 22.44
N ALA A 1027 4.65 13.66 23.23
CA ALA A 1027 3.68 14.62 22.69
C ALA A 1027 4.40 15.82 22.05
N ALA A 1028 5.42 16.37 22.73
CA ALA A 1028 6.24 17.44 22.19
C ALA A 1028 7.01 17.01 20.93
N VAL A 1029 7.57 15.79 20.91
CA VAL A 1029 8.27 15.26 19.73
C VAL A 1029 7.30 15.08 18.56
N LYS A 1030 6.10 14.52 18.81
CA LYS A 1030 5.06 14.36 17.79
C LYS A 1030 4.62 15.69 17.19
N ALA A 1031 4.42 16.72 18.03
CA ALA A 1031 4.11 18.06 17.57
C ALA A 1031 5.24 18.63 16.71
N LYS A 1032 6.50 18.54 17.17
CA LYS A 1032 7.68 19.00 16.42
C LYS A 1032 7.81 18.31 15.05
N LEU A 1033 7.62 17.00 14.97
CA LEU A 1033 7.69 16.26 13.71
C LEU A 1033 6.54 16.64 12.76
N ARG A 1034 5.33 16.85 13.30
CA ARG A 1034 4.15 17.24 12.53
C ARG A 1034 4.29 18.64 11.92
N GLU A 1035 4.86 19.58 12.67
CA GLU A 1035 5.13 20.94 12.21
C GLU A 1035 6.38 21.03 11.32
N GLY A 1036 7.31 20.08 11.48
CA GLY A 1036 8.56 20.01 10.73
C GLY A 1036 8.46 19.32 9.36
N LYS A 1037 9.63 19.07 8.78
CA LYS A 1037 9.77 18.45 7.45
C LYS A 1037 9.13 17.07 7.35
N CYS A 1038 9.15 16.30 8.44
CA CYS A 1038 8.53 14.97 8.50
C CYS A 1038 7.02 15.02 8.16
N GLY A 1039 6.25 15.89 8.82
CA GLY A 1039 4.81 16.04 8.55
C GLY A 1039 4.51 16.57 7.14
N GLN A 1040 5.42 17.37 6.57
CA GLN A 1040 5.30 17.88 5.20
C GLN A 1040 5.54 16.80 4.14
N VAL A 1041 6.54 15.93 4.36
CA VAL A 1041 6.97 14.92 3.38
C VAL A 1041 6.18 13.62 3.51
N LEU A 1042 5.99 13.12 4.73
CA LEU A 1042 5.36 11.82 5.00
C LEU A 1042 3.87 11.92 5.31
N GLY A 1043 3.36 13.13 5.59
CA GLY A 1043 1.96 13.37 5.92
C GLY A 1043 1.65 13.11 7.40
N GLU A 1044 0.88 12.06 7.68
CA GLU A 1044 0.49 11.73 9.06
C GLU A 1044 1.70 11.29 9.89
N VAL A 1045 1.93 11.97 11.02
CA VAL A 1045 2.98 11.59 11.98
C VAL A 1045 2.40 10.61 12.99
N THR A 1046 2.71 9.33 12.80
CA THR A 1046 2.28 8.25 13.69
C THR A 1046 3.21 8.08 14.90
N ASP A 1047 2.79 7.30 15.90
CA ASP A 1047 3.61 7.02 17.08
C ASP A 1047 4.86 6.20 16.71
N GLU A 1048 4.79 5.39 15.64
CA GLU A 1048 5.92 4.66 15.06
C GLU A 1048 7.01 5.61 14.58
N LEU A 1049 6.65 6.66 13.83
CA LEU A 1049 7.60 7.66 13.34
C LEU A 1049 8.22 8.48 14.49
N VAL A 1050 7.44 8.78 15.53
CA VAL A 1050 7.96 9.42 16.75
C VAL A 1050 9.04 8.55 17.39
N VAL A 1051 8.79 7.25 17.55
CA VAL A 1051 9.77 6.31 18.10
C VAL A 1051 10.99 6.17 17.18
N SER A 1052 10.81 6.06 15.86
CA SER A 1052 11.91 6.03 14.89
C SER A 1052 12.82 7.25 15.02
N SER A 1053 12.24 8.45 15.13
CA SER A 1053 13.00 9.70 15.29
C SER A 1053 13.77 9.79 16.60
N LEU A 1054 13.28 9.15 17.67
CA LEU A 1054 13.94 9.11 18.96
C LEU A 1054 15.08 8.09 18.99
N LEU A 1055 14.88 6.93 18.35
CA LEU A 1055 15.88 5.86 18.27
C LEU A 1055 17.05 6.25 17.35
N TYR A 1056 16.76 6.86 16.20
CA TYR A 1056 17.76 7.22 15.20
C TYR A 1056 17.51 8.61 14.60
N PRO A 1057 17.71 9.71 15.35
CA PRO A 1057 17.33 11.06 14.90
C PRO A 1057 17.91 11.45 13.54
N LYS A 1058 19.24 11.32 13.39
CA LYS A 1058 19.92 11.68 12.13
C LYS A 1058 19.50 10.78 10.96
N VAL A 1059 19.40 9.47 11.18
CA VAL A 1059 19.03 8.51 10.12
C VAL A 1059 17.60 8.76 9.67
N PHE A 1060 16.70 9.04 10.63
CA PHE A 1060 15.32 9.37 10.35
C PHE A 1060 15.20 10.68 9.59
N ASP A 1061 15.96 11.71 9.97
CA ASP A 1061 16.00 12.99 9.25
C ASP A 1061 16.56 12.80 7.83
N ASP A 1062 17.62 12.01 7.66
CA ASP A 1062 18.19 11.66 6.36
C ASP A 1062 17.17 10.89 5.49
N TYR A 1063 16.42 9.95 6.07
CA TYR A 1063 15.32 9.26 5.40
C TYR A 1063 14.19 10.21 4.97
N VAL A 1064 13.76 11.13 5.84
CA VAL A 1064 12.77 12.16 5.49
C VAL A 1064 13.29 13.06 4.37
N ASN A 1065 14.58 13.42 4.39
CA ASN A 1065 15.21 14.18 3.32
C ASN A 1065 15.28 13.41 2.01
N GLU A 1066 15.47 12.09 2.08
CA GLU A 1066 15.49 11.23 0.91
C GLU A 1066 14.10 11.04 0.30
N MET A 1067 13.06 10.83 1.12
CA MET A 1067 11.66 10.79 0.68
C MET A 1067 11.16 12.14 0.13
N ASP A 1068 11.79 13.25 0.52
CA ASP A 1068 11.51 14.56 -0.06
C ASP A 1068 12.00 14.66 -1.52
N LYS A 1069 13.13 14.02 -1.83
CA LYS A 1069 13.75 14.02 -3.18
C LYS A 1069 13.27 12.88 -4.08
N SER A 1070 12.96 11.74 -3.46
CA SER A 1070 12.54 10.50 -4.11
C SER A 1070 11.09 10.17 -3.76
N SER A 1071 10.63 8.93 -3.98
CA SER A 1071 9.23 8.56 -3.82
C SER A 1071 9.03 7.50 -2.73
N THR A 1072 7.87 7.47 -2.08
CA THR A 1072 7.52 6.34 -1.20
C THR A 1072 7.33 5.03 -1.97
N LEU A 1073 7.14 5.13 -3.30
CA LEU A 1073 7.03 3.99 -4.22
C LEU A 1073 8.35 3.21 -4.40
N LEU A 1074 9.47 3.71 -3.88
CA LEU A 1074 10.75 3.00 -3.96
C LEU A 1074 10.70 1.60 -3.33
N THR A 1075 9.90 1.42 -2.27
CA THR A 1075 9.71 0.11 -1.63
C THR A 1075 9.17 -0.92 -2.62
N SER A 1076 8.29 -0.50 -3.54
CA SER A 1076 7.60 -1.39 -4.50
C SER A 1076 8.44 -1.73 -5.74
N LEU A 1077 9.61 -1.11 -5.93
CA LEU A 1077 10.47 -1.41 -7.07
C LEU A 1077 11.04 -2.84 -6.97
N PRO A 1078 11.15 -3.58 -8.09
CA PRO A 1078 11.96 -4.79 -8.14
C PRO A 1078 13.40 -4.51 -7.69
N THR A 1079 14.00 -5.42 -6.92
CA THR A 1079 15.36 -5.26 -6.37
C THR A 1079 16.44 -4.94 -7.41
N PRO A 1080 16.48 -5.59 -8.59
CA PRO A 1080 17.44 -5.22 -9.63
C PRO A 1080 17.23 -3.79 -10.14
N VAL A 1081 15.98 -3.33 -10.25
CA VAL A 1081 15.66 -1.96 -10.69
C VAL A 1081 16.06 -0.95 -9.63
N PHE A 1082 15.85 -1.25 -8.35
CA PHE A 1082 16.26 -0.40 -7.24
C PHE A 1082 17.79 -0.17 -7.22
N TRP A 1083 18.59 -1.22 -7.44
CA TRP A 1083 20.05 -1.14 -7.37
C TRP A 1083 20.74 -0.68 -8.66
N TYR A 1084 20.21 -1.10 -9.80
CA TYR A 1084 20.89 -0.97 -11.09
C TYR A 1084 20.11 -0.10 -12.09
N GLY A 1085 18.90 0.34 -11.76
CA GLY A 1085 18.05 1.07 -12.70
C GLY A 1085 17.49 0.19 -13.81
N LEU A 1086 17.11 0.81 -14.92
CA LEU A 1086 16.56 0.15 -16.09
C LEU A 1086 17.53 0.17 -17.28
N VAL A 1087 17.41 -0.85 -18.13
CA VAL A 1087 18.00 -0.85 -19.48
C VAL A 1087 17.02 -0.24 -20.48
N VAL A 1088 17.52 0.45 -21.51
CA VAL A 1088 16.67 1.05 -22.55
C VAL A 1088 15.77 -0.01 -23.19
N GLY A 1089 14.46 0.27 -23.26
CA GLY A 1089 13.43 -0.64 -23.74
C GLY A 1089 12.90 -1.63 -22.69
N GLN A 1090 13.50 -1.70 -21.50
CA GLN A 1090 13.01 -2.53 -20.40
C GLN A 1090 11.76 -1.87 -19.78
N GLU A 1091 10.71 -2.69 -19.60
CA GLU A 1091 9.47 -2.31 -18.93
C GLU A 1091 9.27 -3.19 -17.69
N PHE A 1092 8.69 -2.60 -16.66
CA PHE A 1092 8.19 -3.33 -15.51
C PHE A 1092 6.95 -2.65 -14.95
N SER A 1093 6.28 -3.36 -14.06
CA SER A 1093 5.10 -2.92 -13.37
C SER A 1093 5.34 -2.87 -11.87
N ILE A 1094 4.76 -1.89 -11.19
CA ILE A 1094 4.70 -1.87 -9.72
C ILE A 1094 3.25 -1.83 -9.24
N CYS A 1095 2.95 -2.65 -8.24
CA CYS A 1095 1.71 -2.57 -7.48
C CYS A 1095 2.06 -2.02 -6.09
N PRO A 1096 1.72 -0.76 -5.75
CA PRO A 1096 2.01 -0.23 -4.43
C PRO A 1096 1.17 -0.92 -3.35
N ALA A 1097 1.79 -1.18 -2.20
CA ALA A 1097 1.13 -1.81 -1.05
C ALA A 1097 -0.02 -0.95 -0.48
N ASN A 1098 0.04 0.36 -0.64
CA ASN A 1098 -1.05 1.28 -0.38
C ASN A 1098 -1.37 2.07 -1.66
N PRO A 1099 -2.57 1.92 -2.24
CA PRO A 1099 -2.99 2.68 -3.42
C PRO A 1099 -2.89 4.21 -3.24
N ALA A 1100 -2.92 4.70 -1.99
CA ALA A 1100 -2.75 6.12 -1.67
C ALA A 1100 -1.32 6.65 -1.88
N ASP A 1101 -0.30 5.79 -1.98
CA ASP A 1101 1.09 6.21 -2.24
C ASP A 1101 1.33 6.58 -3.72
N LEU A 1102 0.44 6.18 -4.62
CA LEU A 1102 0.42 6.67 -6.01
C LEU A 1102 0.03 8.16 -6.10
N LEU A 1103 -0.69 8.65 -5.08
CA LEU A 1103 -1.34 9.96 -5.09
C LEU A 1103 -0.46 11.08 -4.50
N LYS A 1104 0.77 10.77 -4.05
CA LYS A 1104 1.66 11.75 -3.39
C LYS A 1104 2.55 12.54 -4.36
N ASP A 1105 2.76 12.05 -5.58
CA ASP A 1105 3.61 12.68 -6.60
C ASP A 1105 2.85 13.28 -7.81
N GLY A 1106 1.56 13.60 -7.63
CA GLY A 1106 0.83 14.53 -8.51
C GLY A 1106 0.28 13.94 -9.81
N ASP A 1107 -0.24 12.71 -9.80
CA ASP A 1107 -1.00 12.13 -10.91
C ASP A 1107 -2.23 11.38 -10.36
N ASP A 1108 -3.41 11.99 -10.45
CA ASP A 1108 -4.70 11.42 -10.03
C ASP A 1108 -5.32 10.59 -11.19
N GLY A 1109 -4.54 9.65 -11.71
CA GLY A 1109 -4.93 8.69 -12.75
C GLY A 1109 -5.77 7.54 -12.19
N ASP A 1110 -6.67 7.00 -13.03
CA ASP A 1110 -7.56 5.86 -12.75
C ASP A 1110 -6.91 4.76 -11.91
N GLY A 1111 -7.75 4.07 -11.11
CA GLY A 1111 -7.47 2.90 -10.25
C GLY A 1111 -6.62 1.78 -10.86
N ALA A 1112 -5.41 2.12 -11.28
CA ALA A 1112 -4.38 1.24 -11.72
C ALA A 1112 -3.82 0.62 -10.44
N THR A 1113 -4.24 -0.62 -10.19
CA THR A 1113 -3.55 -1.52 -9.26
C THR A 1113 -2.08 -1.73 -9.65
N GLU A 1114 -1.67 -1.30 -10.84
CA GLU A 1114 -0.37 -1.53 -11.45
C GLU A 1114 0.13 -0.29 -12.25
N VAL A 1115 1.29 0.27 -11.89
CA VAL A 1115 1.96 1.35 -12.64
C VAL A 1115 3.06 0.78 -13.53
N LYS A 1116 2.92 0.97 -14.84
CA LYS A 1116 3.94 0.56 -15.82
C LYS A 1116 5.00 1.63 -15.99
N ILE A 1117 6.26 1.20 -15.97
CA ILE A 1117 7.44 2.06 -16.09
C ILE A 1117 8.35 1.47 -17.17
N ARG A 1118 8.72 2.29 -18.15
CA ARG A 1118 9.63 1.93 -19.24
C ARG A 1118 10.70 2.99 -19.42
N LEU A 1119 11.97 2.59 -19.53
CA LEU A 1119 13.04 3.50 -19.94
C LEU A 1119 13.05 3.61 -21.47
N GLU A 1120 12.66 4.77 -22.00
CA GLU A 1120 12.56 5.00 -23.45
C GLU A 1120 13.94 5.31 -24.06
N ARG A 1121 14.70 6.19 -23.42
CA ARG A 1121 15.98 6.66 -23.97
C ARG A 1121 16.89 7.26 -22.91
N VAL A 1122 18.19 7.03 -23.08
CA VAL A 1122 19.25 7.84 -22.46
C VAL A 1122 19.88 8.69 -23.55
N GLY A 1123 19.74 10.01 -23.45
CA GLY A 1123 20.32 10.97 -24.40
C GLY A 1123 21.84 11.08 -24.30
N PRO A 1124 22.49 11.62 -25.35
CA PRO A 1124 23.91 11.96 -25.29
C PRO A 1124 24.17 13.05 -24.25
N ALA A 1125 25.40 13.13 -23.73
CA ALA A 1125 25.80 14.22 -22.85
C ALA A 1125 25.78 15.55 -23.60
N LYS A 1126 25.13 16.55 -23.00
CA LYS A 1126 25.13 17.96 -23.40
C LYS A 1126 26.35 18.66 -22.78
N LYS A 1127 26.62 19.88 -23.24
CA LYS A 1127 27.66 20.77 -22.69
C LYS A 1127 27.54 20.87 -21.16
N GLY A 1128 28.61 20.59 -20.43
CA GLY A 1128 28.63 20.55 -18.95
C GLY A 1128 28.26 19.20 -18.31
N GLY A 1129 28.14 18.12 -19.10
CA GLY A 1129 27.93 16.76 -18.61
C GLY A 1129 26.47 16.39 -18.31
N MET A 1130 25.50 17.22 -18.70
CA MET A 1130 24.07 16.93 -18.48
C MET A 1130 23.52 15.94 -19.52
N ARG A 1131 22.77 14.92 -19.09
CA ARG A 1131 22.04 13.99 -19.97
C ARG A 1131 20.54 14.10 -19.73
N THR A 1132 19.77 14.04 -20.81
CA THR A 1132 18.32 13.83 -20.73
C THR A 1132 18.03 12.33 -20.70
N VAL A 1133 17.36 11.86 -19.65
CA VAL A 1133 16.84 10.49 -19.54
C VAL A 1133 15.32 10.55 -19.68
N SER A 1134 14.77 9.77 -20.60
CA SER A 1134 13.33 9.75 -20.92
C SER A 1134 12.71 8.44 -20.45
N PHE A 1135 11.66 8.53 -19.63
CA PHE A 1135 10.86 7.39 -19.16
C PHE A 1135 9.41 7.53 -19.62
N THR A 1136 8.71 6.42 -19.72
CA THR A 1136 7.24 6.38 -19.69
C THR A 1136 6.83 5.84 -18.33
N VAL A 1137 6.10 6.62 -17.53
CA VAL A 1137 5.57 6.23 -16.21
C VAL A 1137 4.06 6.38 -16.26
N GLY A 1138 3.30 5.31 -16.02
CA GLY A 1138 1.83 5.35 -16.07
C GLY A 1138 1.27 5.74 -17.44
N GLY A 1139 2.03 5.54 -18.52
CA GLY A 1139 1.66 5.97 -19.88
C GLY A 1139 2.07 7.40 -20.25
N ALA A 1140 2.57 8.20 -19.31
CA ALA A 1140 3.07 9.54 -19.55
C ALA A 1140 4.60 9.57 -19.75
N VAL A 1141 5.07 10.23 -20.81
CA VAL A 1141 6.51 10.42 -21.06
C VAL A 1141 7.06 11.53 -20.17
N GLN A 1142 8.05 11.20 -19.34
CA GLN A 1142 8.75 12.12 -18.44
C GLN A 1142 10.23 12.23 -18.83
N ASN A 1143 10.74 13.45 -18.95
CA ASN A 1143 12.14 13.72 -19.28
C ASN A 1143 12.87 14.31 -18.07
N VAL A 1144 13.94 13.65 -17.62
CA VAL A 1144 14.75 14.06 -16.48
C VAL A 1144 16.14 14.49 -16.95
N GLU A 1145 16.62 15.63 -16.50
CA GLU A 1145 18.00 16.07 -16.74
C GLU A 1145 18.89 15.65 -15.57
N ILE A 1146 19.85 14.76 -15.82
CA ILE A 1146 20.81 14.25 -14.82
C ILE A 1146 22.22 14.62 -15.22
N LYS A 1147 23.02 15.15 -14.29
CA LYS A 1147 24.43 15.51 -14.52
C LYS A 1147 25.32 14.28 -14.48
N ASP A 1148 25.68 13.68 -15.61
CA ASP A 1148 26.58 12.51 -15.69
C ASP A 1148 27.99 12.84 -15.15
N SER A 1149 28.20 12.52 -13.89
CA SER A 1149 29.47 12.66 -13.17
C SER A 1149 30.58 11.71 -13.68
N VAL A 1150 30.24 10.72 -14.50
CA VAL A 1150 31.15 9.71 -15.06
C VAL A 1150 31.60 10.07 -16.48
N SER A 1151 30.89 10.99 -17.16
CA SER A 1151 31.30 11.62 -18.42
C SER A 1151 32.48 12.60 -18.26
N GLY A 1152 33.06 12.71 -17.08
CA GLY A 1152 34.30 13.44 -16.81
C GLY A 1152 35.56 12.85 -17.47
N ASN A 1153 35.44 12.18 -18.62
CA ASN A 1153 36.55 11.68 -19.44
C ASN A 1153 36.59 12.23 -20.86
N ASP A 1154 35.60 13.00 -21.31
CA ASP A 1154 35.68 13.66 -22.62
C ASP A 1154 36.02 15.15 -22.41
N PHE A 1155 37.22 15.54 -22.85
CA PHE A 1155 37.64 16.94 -22.90
C PHE A 1155 36.75 17.72 -23.89
N ASP A 1156 35.99 18.70 -23.42
CA ASP A 1156 35.12 19.61 -24.21
C ASP A 1156 35.77 21.00 -24.39
N GLY A 1157 37.09 21.10 -24.19
CA GLY A 1157 37.83 22.35 -24.35
C GLY A 1157 38.16 22.64 -25.82
N PRO A 1158 38.47 23.90 -26.18
CA PRO A 1158 38.91 24.27 -27.51
C PRO A 1158 40.21 23.53 -27.88
N MET A 1159 40.40 23.25 -29.17
CA MET A 1159 41.62 22.64 -29.71
C MET A 1159 42.50 23.71 -30.33
N ALA A 1160 43.82 23.57 -30.24
CA ALA A 1160 44.73 24.45 -30.97
C ALA A 1160 44.63 24.19 -32.47
N GLY A 1161 44.52 25.25 -33.27
CA GLY A 1161 44.41 25.19 -34.72
C GLY A 1161 45.66 24.57 -35.35
N ALA A 1162 45.47 23.56 -36.20
CA ALA A 1162 46.56 22.89 -36.90
C ALA A 1162 47.37 23.90 -37.74
N GLY A 1163 48.61 24.16 -37.34
CA GLY A 1163 49.52 25.11 -38.00
C GLY A 1163 49.42 26.56 -37.52
N ASN A 1164 48.58 26.87 -36.52
CA ASN A 1164 48.54 28.20 -35.92
C ASN A 1164 49.62 28.34 -34.83
N ALA A 1165 50.74 28.98 -35.15
CA ALA A 1165 51.85 29.16 -34.21
C ALA A 1165 51.50 30.02 -33.00
N LEU A 1166 50.41 30.79 -33.04
CA LEU A 1166 49.91 31.60 -31.93
C LEU A 1166 49.00 30.82 -30.97
N GLU A 1167 48.67 29.55 -31.24
CA GLU A 1167 47.85 28.74 -30.35
C GLU A 1167 48.68 27.59 -29.77
N VAL A 1168 48.87 27.61 -28.45
CA VAL A 1168 49.67 26.63 -27.72
C VAL A 1168 48.77 25.46 -27.33
N GLY A 1169 49.01 24.29 -27.92
CA GLY A 1169 48.27 23.05 -27.62
C GLY A 1169 48.96 22.13 -26.61
N SER A 1170 48.20 21.27 -25.94
CA SER A 1170 48.73 20.22 -25.07
C SER A 1170 49.39 19.12 -25.92
N PRO A 1171 50.62 18.68 -25.61
CA PRO A 1171 51.30 17.64 -26.36
C PRO A 1171 50.80 16.23 -26.03
N MET A 1172 49.96 16.06 -25.00
CA MET A 1172 49.47 14.76 -24.53
C MET A 1172 48.18 14.88 -23.72
N PRO A 1173 47.39 13.79 -23.58
CA PRO A 1173 46.29 13.75 -22.63
C PRO A 1173 46.80 13.68 -21.18
N GLY A 1174 46.16 14.39 -20.25
CA GLY A 1174 46.59 14.47 -18.86
C GLY A 1174 45.78 15.46 -18.00
N VAL A 1175 46.31 15.81 -16.83
CA VAL A 1175 45.79 16.83 -15.91
C VAL A 1175 46.76 18.01 -15.87
N VAL A 1176 46.27 19.25 -15.95
CA VAL A 1176 47.08 20.45 -15.81
C VAL A 1176 47.48 20.60 -14.35
N GLU A 1177 48.73 20.33 -14.02
CA GLU A 1177 49.27 20.49 -12.67
C GLU A 1177 49.48 21.96 -12.31
N LYS A 1178 49.93 22.75 -13.30
CA LYS A 1178 50.29 24.14 -13.08
C LYS A 1178 50.16 24.99 -14.32
N VAL A 1179 49.65 26.22 -14.19
CA VAL A 1179 49.68 27.25 -15.24
C VAL A 1179 50.73 28.29 -14.84
N LEU A 1180 51.73 28.53 -15.70
CA LEU A 1180 52.92 29.31 -15.34
C LEU A 1180 52.91 30.75 -15.86
N VAL A 1181 51.88 31.13 -16.61
CA VAL A 1181 51.74 32.46 -17.21
C VAL A 1181 50.35 33.00 -16.97
N GLU A 1182 50.21 34.33 -16.98
CA GLU A 1182 48.91 35.02 -16.84
C GLU A 1182 48.55 35.73 -18.14
N VAL A 1183 47.26 36.01 -18.36
CA VAL A 1183 46.79 36.81 -19.49
C VAL A 1183 47.44 38.19 -19.46
N GLY A 1184 48.08 38.59 -20.56
CA GLY A 1184 48.88 39.81 -20.67
C GLY A 1184 50.39 39.62 -20.49
N SER A 1185 50.85 38.43 -20.10
CA SER A 1185 52.29 38.13 -19.99
C SER A 1185 52.95 38.03 -21.36
N SER A 1186 54.14 38.60 -21.51
CA SER A 1186 54.98 38.39 -22.70
C SER A 1186 55.74 37.08 -22.54
N VAL A 1187 55.68 36.20 -23.54
CA VAL A 1187 56.40 34.91 -23.57
C VAL A 1187 57.32 34.85 -24.78
N SER A 1188 58.48 34.22 -24.60
CA SER A 1188 59.45 33.94 -25.67
C SER A 1188 59.17 32.58 -26.31
N GLU A 1189 59.60 32.37 -27.56
CA GLU A 1189 59.55 31.05 -28.18
C GLU A 1189 60.29 30.02 -27.32
N GLY A 1190 59.64 28.89 -27.01
CA GLY A 1190 60.16 27.83 -26.15
C GLY A 1190 59.98 28.04 -24.64
N GLU A 1191 59.42 29.17 -24.21
CA GLU A 1191 59.10 29.44 -22.80
C GLU A 1191 57.94 28.57 -22.30
N VAL A 1192 57.98 28.11 -21.05
CA VAL A 1192 56.99 27.16 -20.50
C VAL A 1192 55.73 27.92 -20.07
N VAL A 1193 54.60 27.49 -20.61
CA VAL A 1193 53.26 28.08 -20.40
C VAL A 1193 52.47 27.32 -19.33
N ALA A 1194 52.57 25.98 -19.32
CA ALA A 1194 51.87 25.13 -18.36
C ALA A 1194 52.60 23.79 -18.14
N VAL A 1195 52.21 23.03 -17.10
CA VAL A 1195 52.67 21.67 -16.83
C VAL A 1195 51.48 20.73 -16.83
N VAL A 1196 51.56 19.65 -17.60
CA VAL A 1196 50.52 18.61 -17.71
C VAL A 1196 51.08 17.28 -17.22
N SER A 1197 50.35 16.55 -16.39
CA SER A 1197 50.73 15.23 -15.89
C SER A 1197 49.82 14.11 -16.42
N ALA A 1198 50.40 12.95 -16.72
CA ALA A 1198 49.65 11.71 -16.90
C ALA A 1198 50.49 10.51 -16.49
N MET A 1199 49.87 9.48 -15.89
CA MET A 1199 50.56 8.26 -15.47
C MET A 1199 51.84 8.51 -14.64
N LYS A 1200 51.82 9.52 -13.75
CA LYS A 1200 52.95 9.95 -12.90
C LYS A 1200 54.14 10.59 -13.66
N MET A 1201 53.94 10.98 -14.91
CA MET A 1201 54.92 11.76 -15.70
C MET A 1201 54.41 13.18 -15.90
N GLU A 1202 55.26 14.17 -15.66
CA GLU A 1202 54.98 15.59 -15.91
C GLU A 1202 55.65 16.05 -17.21
N VAL A 1203 54.92 16.82 -18.02
CA VAL A 1203 55.37 17.39 -19.29
C VAL A 1203 55.14 18.90 -19.29
N GLN A 1204 56.19 19.64 -19.62
CA GLN A 1204 56.16 21.08 -19.78
C GLN A 1204 55.62 21.46 -21.16
N VAL A 1205 54.55 22.23 -21.19
CA VAL A 1205 53.97 22.80 -22.41
C VAL A 1205 54.65 24.13 -22.71
N LYS A 1206 55.20 24.29 -23.91
CA LYS A 1206 56.01 25.45 -24.30
C LYS A 1206 55.34 26.29 -25.38
N ALA A 1207 55.58 27.59 -25.38
CA ALA A 1207 55.13 28.51 -26.41
C ALA A 1207 55.83 28.21 -27.75
N THR A 1208 55.06 28.14 -28.83
CA THR A 1208 55.52 27.84 -30.19
C THR A 1208 56.10 29.04 -30.94
N THR A 1209 55.87 30.25 -30.45
CA THR A 1209 56.42 31.52 -30.96
C THR A 1209 56.47 32.54 -29.83
N ALA A 1210 57.21 33.64 -30.02
CA ALA A 1210 57.16 34.77 -29.10
C ALA A 1210 55.85 35.56 -29.29
N GLY A 1211 55.27 36.05 -28.19
CA GLY A 1211 54.04 36.84 -28.23
C GLY A 1211 53.52 37.18 -26.84
N THR A 1212 52.40 37.89 -26.78
CA THR A 1212 51.70 38.20 -25.52
C THR A 1212 50.53 37.23 -25.33
N VAL A 1213 50.39 36.64 -24.14
CA VAL A 1213 49.26 35.74 -23.81
C VAL A 1213 47.95 36.54 -23.87
N ALA A 1214 47.10 36.23 -24.86
CA ALA A 1214 45.80 36.86 -25.07
C ALA A 1214 44.69 36.18 -24.25
N SER A 1215 44.76 34.86 -24.08
CA SER A 1215 43.82 34.09 -23.28
C SER A 1215 44.42 32.76 -22.82
N LEU A 1216 43.88 32.23 -21.72
CA LEU A 1216 44.13 30.88 -21.22
C LEU A 1216 42.83 30.07 -21.36
N ALA A 1217 42.93 28.86 -21.89
CA ALA A 1217 41.79 27.98 -22.15
C ALA A 1217 41.69 26.82 -21.13
N VAL A 1218 42.58 26.78 -20.14
CA VAL A 1218 42.66 25.76 -19.09
C VAL A 1218 42.91 26.38 -17.72
N GLU A 1219 42.63 25.60 -16.67
CA GLU A 1219 42.88 25.92 -15.26
C GLU A 1219 43.63 24.77 -14.57
N GLU A 1220 44.30 25.05 -13.45
CA GLU A 1220 44.99 24.02 -12.65
C GLU A 1220 43.99 22.98 -12.12
N GLY A 1221 44.34 21.70 -12.21
CA GLY A 1221 43.46 20.57 -11.95
C GLY A 1221 42.55 20.18 -13.12
N GLY A 1222 42.49 20.99 -14.19
CA GLY A 1222 41.73 20.71 -15.40
C GLY A 1222 42.30 19.53 -16.21
N LYS A 1223 41.44 18.71 -16.82
CA LYS A 1223 41.88 17.63 -17.72
C LYS A 1223 42.06 18.16 -19.14
N VAL A 1224 43.02 17.61 -19.89
CA VAL A 1224 43.32 17.94 -21.29
C VAL A 1224 43.51 16.67 -22.14
N ILE A 1225 43.25 16.74 -23.45
CA ILE A 1225 43.66 15.73 -24.44
C ILE A 1225 44.82 16.26 -25.29
N GLU A 1226 45.46 15.40 -26.08
CA GLU A 1226 46.46 15.84 -27.07
C GLU A 1226 45.82 16.84 -28.06
N GLY A 1227 46.47 17.98 -28.28
CA GLY A 1227 45.99 19.08 -29.13
C GLY A 1227 45.04 20.06 -28.45
N ALA A 1228 44.64 19.83 -27.19
CA ALA A 1228 43.84 20.75 -26.39
C ALA A 1228 44.49 22.14 -26.30
N LEU A 1229 43.77 23.22 -26.60
CA LEU A 1229 44.27 24.57 -26.47
C LEU A 1229 44.56 24.89 -24.99
N ILE A 1230 45.78 25.34 -24.71
CA ILE A 1230 46.25 25.79 -23.40
C ILE A 1230 46.21 27.32 -23.35
N ALA A 1231 46.80 27.99 -24.35
CA ALA A 1231 46.89 29.45 -24.41
C ALA A 1231 46.83 29.97 -25.85
N THR A 1232 46.24 31.14 -26.06
CA THR A 1232 46.34 31.90 -27.31
C THR A 1232 47.28 33.08 -27.12
N LEU A 1233 48.20 33.25 -28.05
CA LEU A 1233 49.16 34.35 -28.13
C LEU A 1233 48.67 35.38 -29.15
N LYS A 1234 49.07 36.63 -28.96
CA LYS A 1234 48.98 37.69 -29.97
C LYS A 1234 50.36 38.27 -30.21
N GLU A 1235 50.60 38.72 -31.44
CA GLU A 1235 51.82 39.46 -31.81
C GLU A 1235 52.01 40.73 -30.98
#